data_AF-D0P0U7-F1
#
_entry.id   AF-D0P0U7-F1
#
_cell.length_a   1.000
_cell.length_b   1.000
_cell.length_c   1.000
_cell.angle_alpha   90.00
_cell.angle_beta   90.00
_cell.angle_gamma   90.00
#
_symmetry.space_group_name_H-M   'P 1'
#
loop_
_entity.id
_entity.type
_entity.pdbx_description
1 polymer ?
#
loop_
_entity_poly.entity_id
_entity_poly.type
_entity_poly.pdbx_seq_one_letter_code
_entity_poly.pdbx_strand_id
1 'polypeptide(L)'
;MVKLFCCIVGVAGSAFSVEVNEGTTVDDLKDEIARKQKYDFAASKLQLFLAKAGGNAWLSNLTEDVKKLKKGEKTALVESLTQGEDELQGENPISECLEGMDPPEVKQIHVLVVAPVGAGVGVGQDVSMDVPAAVPMGPTVNLSSCEDLLAFLENDMINKEAIVSRPHILESDSLQFQLVGREKALMKTAKCFLNIIARSGTASTDRTEQVVPVCSGISGLGKTRMLEEGGTILQEMGLDPDYVERVIVPYCNGFSPQPVEKTMPIAASFSWRLLYRFFLDKNCALAFDKWFKLRLPRNGGRLKLSNAIKVIDRKLRRPVHGKEKLYLFVGVDEYQKIERVKAPRSDPDTSLLRELVEAIAAFLCTKSSNLVVLPMFAGTDLDVIASGSIANSSFYVTERLPMTLLTLDQVFTFVENSTDFAGLLRQSQVRRYLFMLGGVPRWVVEYLLKLRSRLQGGVVSLQDINNCYVGVWTNFVDYYLRSPLVDLQTLVRLAAFAVSGVTVSPISTIDGRLKWSRLRDSSLCLLSPRESSTCDVRVPYPLLANIGSTKTLATRAERDFATALDDMSEMVDSTMFALQPWQSWEIFGACFYAVRINALLVLGHSTATLGDLLPGARMSEETRQISVKLVPSRVVRCAEAFGSLTPQLISNKFNQQEKYNWTSSGCIAVNGDGGAGVDIFFALNDAVTDNVVVFVDQRKRQFGKFQPCHAKEYLGKLSVCPDFLVARGARLVRGVLNCVSLSNLATYDVPHDCFLLSRNESEQFHGTLAYHPACTPFISVDSACQTALKSLLRGTMKAVDEAAEAILTKRNEPSGGFRNSEDVRSFIKFKRLEVVFDDKYAEFSS
;
A
#
# COMPACT_ATOMS: atom_id res chain seq x y z
N MET A 1 -14.07 -19.20 -21.93
CA MET A 1 -13.38 -17.90 -22.10
C MET A 1 -11.96 -18.19 -22.53
N VAL A 2 -11.49 -17.50 -23.57
CA VAL A 2 -10.12 -17.59 -24.08
C VAL A 2 -9.37 -16.33 -23.72
N LYS A 3 -8.09 -16.50 -23.40
CA LYS A 3 -7.17 -15.41 -23.12
C LYS A 3 -6.26 -15.20 -24.32
N LEU A 4 -6.53 -14.14 -25.08
CA LEU A 4 -5.71 -13.75 -26.22
C LEU A 4 -4.69 -12.70 -25.79
N PHE A 5 -3.45 -12.85 -26.23
CA PHE A 5 -2.44 -11.79 -26.11
C PHE A 5 -2.40 -10.97 -27.39
N CYS A 6 -2.75 -9.70 -27.27
CA CYS A 6 -2.79 -8.73 -28.35
C CYS A 6 -1.52 -7.86 -28.31
N CYS A 7 -1.07 -7.39 -29.47
CA CYS A 7 0.02 -6.41 -29.57
C CYS A 7 -0.34 -5.32 -30.58
N ILE A 8 -0.10 -4.05 -30.25
CA ILE A 8 -0.38 -2.94 -31.15
C ILE A 8 0.82 -2.75 -32.08
N VAL A 9 0.56 -2.88 -33.39
CA VAL A 9 1.60 -2.83 -34.41
C VAL A 9 2.18 -1.43 -34.50
N GLY A 10 3.51 -1.32 -34.41
CA GLY A 10 4.22 -0.03 -34.45
C GLY A 10 4.25 0.73 -33.12
N VAL A 11 3.79 0.14 -32.01
CA VAL A 11 3.82 0.76 -30.68
C VAL A 11 4.67 -0.10 -29.74
N ALA A 12 5.71 0.49 -29.16
CA ALA A 12 6.59 -0.21 -28.21
C ALA A 12 5.86 -0.54 -26.90
N GLY A 13 6.19 -1.68 -26.30
CA GLY A 13 5.63 -2.13 -25.01
C GLY A 13 4.12 -2.41 -25.05
N SER A 14 3.53 -2.59 -26.22
CA SER A 14 2.08 -2.64 -26.44
C SER A 14 1.45 -4.03 -26.33
N ALA A 15 2.13 -5.00 -25.72
CA ALA A 15 1.59 -6.35 -25.55
C ALA A 15 0.69 -6.41 -24.31
N PHE A 16 -0.56 -6.84 -24.46
CA PHE A 16 -1.54 -6.96 -23.38
C PHE A 16 -2.45 -8.16 -23.62
N SER A 17 -3.04 -8.72 -22.56
CA SER A 17 -4.02 -9.80 -22.70
C SER A 17 -5.45 -9.26 -22.73
N VAL A 18 -6.33 -9.91 -23.48
CA VAL A 18 -7.78 -9.72 -23.47
C VAL A 18 -8.44 -11.07 -23.17
N GLU A 19 -9.44 -11.07 -22.29
CA GLU A 19 -10.21 -12.28 -21.97
C GLU A 19 -11.59 -12.12 -22.59
N VAL A 20 -11.97 -13.07 -23.43
CA VAL A 20 -13.16 -12.98 -24.28
C VAL A 20 -13.82 -14.36 -24.40
N ASN A 21 -15.13 -14.41 -24.66
CA ASN A 21 -15.82 -15.68 -24.87
C ASN A 21 -15.64 -16.14 -26.33
N GLU A 22 -15.33 -17.42 -26.57
CA GLU A 22 -15.11 -17.93 -27.93
C GLU A 22 -16.33 -17.75 -28.85
N GLY A 23 -17.54 -17.77 -28.29
CA GLY A 23 -18.78 -17.55 -29.02
C GLY A 23 -19.14 -16.08 -29.28
N THR A 24 -18.28 -15.12 -28.92
CA THR A 24 -18.47 -13.70 -29.25
C THR A 24 -17.81 -13.32 -30.56
N THR A 25 -18.15 -12.17 -31.11
CA THR A 25 -17.70 -11.72 -32.44
C THR A 25 -16.37 -10.98 -32.39
N VAL A 26 -15.73 -10.79 -33.54
CA VAL A 26 -14.54 -9.94 -33.65
C VAL A 26 -14.85 -8.48 -33.30
N ASP A 27 -16.08 -7.99 -33.53
CA ASP A 27 -16.51 -6.65 -33.11
C ASP A 27 -16.49 -6.50 -31.58
N ASP A 28 -17.01 -7.49 -30.85
CA ASP A 28 -16.93 -7.53 -29.38
C ASP A 28 -15.46 -7.51 -28.89
N LEU A 29 -14.56 -8.17 -29.62
CA LEU A 29 -13.12 -8.14 -29.33
C LEU A 29 -12.51 -6.76 -29.61
N LYS A 30 -12.92 -6.07 -30.69
CA LYS A 30 -12.52 -4.69 -30.99
C LYS A 30 -12.99 -3.75 -29.86
N ASP A 31 -14.22 -3.89 -29.39
CA ASP A 31 -14.78 -3.11 -28.28
C ASP A 31 -14.01 -3.33 -26.97
N GLU A 32 -13.70 -4.57 -26.63
CA GLU A 32 -12.96 -4.89 -25.42
C GLU A 32 -11.50 -4.38 -25.48
N ILE A 33 -10.86 -4.48 -26.66
CA ILE A 33 -9.54 -3.87 -26.90
C ILE A 33 -9.62 -2.34 -26.75
N ALA A 34 -10.63 -1.70 -27.34
CA ALA A 34 -10.80 -0.25 -27.26
C ALA A 34 -11.06 0.24 -25.84
N ARG A 35 -11.92 -0.46 -25.10
CA ARG A 35 -12.20 -0.19 -23.69
C ARG A 35 -10.95 -0.35 -22.83
N LYS A 36 -10.16 -1.39 -23.07
CA LYS A 36 -8.95 -1.71 -22.29
C LYS A 36 -7.80 -0.75 -22.58
N GLN A 37 -7.63 -0.37 -23.84
CA GLN A 37 -6.63 0.61 -24.27
C GLN A 37 -7.09 2.06 -24.10
N LYS A 38 -8.36 2.26 -23.74
CA LYS A 38 -9.01 3.58 -23.58
C LYS A 38 -8.91 4.42 -24.85
N TYR A 39 -9.16 3.79 -26.00
CA TYR A 39 -9.25 4.50 -27.26
C TYR A 39 -10.43 5.46 -27.27
N ASP A 40 -10.22 6.67 -27.78
CA ASP A 40 -11.21 7.74 -27.88
C ASP A 40 -11.89 7.80 -29.26
N PHE A 41 -11.71 6.75 -30.06
CA PHE A 41 -12.33 6.57 -31.37
C PHE A 41 -13.17 5.28 -31.39
N ALA A 42 -14.12 5.20 -32.32
CA ALA A 42 -15.00 4.04 -32.46
C ALA A 42 -14.19 2.75 -32.69
N ALA A 43 -14.46 1.69 -31.92
CA ALA A 43 -13.74 0.43 -31.96
C ALA A 43 -13.70 -0.20 -33.37
N SER A 44 -14.74 0.05 -34.18
CA SER A 44 -14.83 -0.34 -35.58
C SER A 44 -13.68 0.16 -36.46
N LYS A 45 -12.90 1.17 -36.02
CA LYS A 45 -11.70 1.64 -36.72
C LYS A 45 -10.44 0.84 -36.43
N LEU A 46 -10.48 -0.10 -35.47
CA LEU A 46 -9.39 -1.04 -35.25
C LEU A 46 -9.40 -2.10 -36.35
N GLN A 47 -8.21 -2.45 -36.84
CA GLN A 47 -8.02 -3.60 -37.71
C GLN A 47 -7.29 -4.69 -36.90
N LEU A 48 -7.82 -5.90 -36.92
CA LEU A 48 -7.30 -7.03 -36.16
C LEU A 48 -6.80 -8.11 -37.12
N PHE A 49 -5.64 -8.68 -36.84
CA PHE A 49 -5.02 -9.74 -37.66
C PHE A 49 -4.51 -10.86 -36.76
N LEU A 50 -4.50 -12.10 -37.25
CA LEU A 50 -3.94 -13.23 -36.49
C LEU A 50 -2.41 -13.24 -36.57
N ALA A 51 -1.77 -13.40 -35.42
CA ALA A 51 -0.32 -13.40 -35.29
C ALA A 51 0.28 -14.80 -35.60
N LYS A 52 0.18 -15.23 -36.86
CA LYS A 52 0.61 -16.56 -37.32
C LYS A 52 2.12 -16.60 -37.57
N ALA A 53 2.81 -17.63 -37.06
CA ALA A 53 4.23 -17.87 -37.32
C ALA A 53 4.49 -18.73 -38.57
N GLY A 54 3.42 -19.18 -39.24
CA GLY A 54 3.41 -20.18 -40.32
C GLY A 54 2.65 -21.44 -39.92
N GLY A 55 1.80 -21.97 -40.80
CA GLY A 55 0.89 -23.08 -40.48
C GLY A 55 -0.13 -22.68 -39.40
N ASN A 56 -0.31 -23.54 -38.39
CA ASN A 56 -1.31 -23.38 -37.32
C ASN A 56 -0.76 -22.75 -36.02
N ALA A 57 0.52 -22.34 -36.02
CA ALA A 57 1.23 -21.90 -34.81
C ALA A 57 1.22 -20.37 -34.60
N TRP A 58 1.22 -19.95 -33.33
CA TRP A 58 1.29 -18.54 -32.91
C TRP A 58 2.71 -17.97 -32.89
N LEU A 59 2.82 -16.65 -33.04
CA LEU A 59 4.08 -15.92 -32.87
C LEU A 59 4.57 -15.99 -31.42
N SER A 60 5.61 -16.79 -31.19
CA SER A 60 6.27 -16.88 -29.88
C SER A 60 7.00 -15.59 -29.51
N ASN A 61 6.91 -15.18 -28.24
CA ASN A 61 7.64 -14.05 -27.67
C ASN A 61 9.18 -14.19 -27.76
N LEU A 62 9.68 -15.38 -28.06
CA LEU A 62 11.11 -15.63 -28.23
C LEU A 62 11.61 -15.36 -29.66
N THR A 63 10.70 -15.20 -30.63
CA THR A 63 11.07 -14.90 -32.02
C THR A 63 11.64 -13.49 -32.15
N GLU A 64 12.57 -13.30 -33.08
CA GLU A 64 13.15 -11.97 -33.34
C GLU A 64 12.09 -10.98 -33.85
N ASP A 65 11.10 -11.43 -34.61
CA ASP A 65 9.98 -10.60 -35.06
C ASP A 65 9.16 -10.07 -33.89
N VAL A 66 8.83 -10.89 -32.88
CA VAL A 66 8.08 -10.42 -31.71
C VAL A 66 8.94 -9.53 -30.81
N LYS A 67 10.26 -9.79 -30.68
CA LYS A 67 11.16 -8.90 -29.94
C LYS A 67 11.23 -7.51 -30.57
N LYS A 68 11.27 -7.43 -31.90
CA LYS A 68 11.23 -6.17 -32.66
C LYS A 68 9.85 -5.50 -32.59
N LEU A 69 8.78 -6.28 -32.73
CA LEU A 69 7.40 -5.80 -32.57
C LEU A 69 7.18 -5.16 -31.19
N LYS A 70 7.73 -5.76 -30.12
CA LYS A 70 7.66 -5.20 -28.75
C LYS A 70 8.47 -3.93 -28.55
N LYS A 71 9.41 -3.63 -29.44
CA LYS A 71 10.13 -2.35 -29.53
C LYS A 71 9.43 -1.35 -30.47
N GLY A 72 8.25 -1.70 -31.00
CA GLY A 72 7.51 -0.85 -31.93
C GLY A 72 8.05 -0.86 -33.36
N GLU A 73 8.99 -1.76 -33.68
CA GLU A 73 9.50 -1.93 -35.05
C GLU A 73 8.53 -2.80 -35.88
N LYS A 74 8.40 -2.50 -37.18
CA LYS A 74 7.68 -3.35 -38.14
C LYS A 74 8.70 -4.21 -38.88
N THR A 75 8.50 -5.53 -38.88
CA THR A 75 9.32 -6.46 -39.68
C THR A 75 8.56 -6.88 -40.92
N ALA A 76 9.27 -7.40 -41.94
CA ALA A 76 8.64 -7.88 -43.17
C ALA A 76 7.53 -8.92 -42.91
N LEU A 77 7.70 -9.76 -41.88
CA LEU A 77 6.68 -10.72 -41.45
C LEU A 77 5.45 -10.01 -40.87
N VAL A 78 5.63 -9.05 -39.96
CA VAL A 78 4.53 -8.27 -39.38
C VAL A 78 3.81 -7.46 -40.47
N GLU A 79 4.54 -6.87 -41.41
CA GLU A 79 3.96 -6.14 -42.54
C GLU A 79 3.14 -7.05 -43.44
N SER A 80 3.63 -8.27 -43.73
CA SER A 80 2.88 -9.27 -44.50
C SER A 80 1.59 -9.72 -43.79
N LEU A 81 1.62 -9.89 -42.47
CA LEU A 81 0.46 -10.32 -41.67
C LEU A 81 -0.59 -9.22 -41.49
N THR A 82 -0.23 -7.96 -41.75
CA THR A 82 -1.13 -6.79 -41.63
C THR A 82 -1.58 -6.23 -42.98
N GLN A 83 -1.45 -7.00 -44.06
CA GLN A 83 -2.00 -6.63 -45.35
C GLN A 83 -3.52 -6.77 -45.34
N GLY A 84 -4.23 -5.83 -45.98
CA GLY A 84 -5.69 -5.67 -45.83
C GLY A 84 -6.56 -6.86 -46.27
N GLU A 85 -6.00 -7.86 -46.95
CA GLU A 85 -6.73 -9.08 -47.35
C GLU A 85 -6.93 -10.08 -46.19
N ASP A 86 -6.11 -10.00 -45.12
CA ASP A 86 -6.13 -10.91 -43.96
C ASP A 86 -6.80 -10.29 -42.71
N GLU A 87 -7.50 -9.16 -42.84
CA GLU A 87 -8.19 -8.52 -41.71
C GLU A 87 -9.35 -9.40 -41.22
N LEU A 88 -9.42 -9.59 -39.90
CA LEU A 88 -10.55 -10.26 -39.25
C LEU A 88 -11.84 -9.44 -39.41
N GLN A 89 -12.85 -10.06 -40.01
CA GLN A 89 -14.17 -9.46 -40.25
C GLN A 89 -14.97 -9.38 -38.94
N GLY A 90 -15.61 -8.23 -38.70
CA GLY A 90 -16.25 -7.91 -37.41
C GLY A 90 -17.38 -8.88 -37.02
N GLU A 91 -18.12 -9.37 -38.01
CA GLU A 91 -19.24 -10.30 -37.87
C GLU A 91 -18.84 -11.75 -37.58
N ASN A 92 -17.57 -12.11 -37.78
CA ASN A 92 -17.13 -13.49 -37.60
C ASN A 92 -17.02 -13.83 -36.10
N PRO A 93 -17.51 -15.01 -35.67
CA PRO A 93 -17.24 -15.52 -34.33
C PRO A 93 -15.74 -15.73 -34.12
N ILE A 94 -15.26 -15.47 -32.89
CA ILE A 94 -13.86 -15.72 -32.52
C ILE A 94 -13.52 -17.20 -32.68
N SER A 95 -14.46 -18.11 -32.37
CA SER A 95 -14.29 -19.56 -32.56
C SER A 95 -13.98 -19.95 -34.01
N GLU A 96 -14.58 -19.27 -34.98
CA GLU A 96 -14.32 -19.50 -36.42
C GLU A 96 -12.97 -18.91 -36.82
N CYS A 97 -12.62 -17.73 -36.30
CA CYS A 97 -11.32 -17.09 -36.56
C CYS A 97 -10.14 -17.91 -35.99
N LEU A 98 -10.36 -18.65 -34.91
CA LEU A 98 -9.35 -19.50 -34.28
C LEU A 98 -9.39 -20.95 -34.80
N GLU A 99 -10.28 -21.28 -35.74
CA GLU A 99 -10.43 -22.65 -36.24
C GLU A 99 -9.14 -23.13 -36.93
N GLY A 100 -8.67 -24.31 -36.53
CA GLY A 100 -7.43 -24.89 -37.04
C GLY A 100 -6.14 -24.31 -36.44
N MET A 101 -6.20 -23.30 -35.56
CA MET A 101 -5.03 -22.81 -34.82
C MET A 101 -4.74 -23.66 -33.58
N ASP A 102 -3.47 -23.72 -33.17
CA ASP A 102 -3.10 -24.30 -31.88
C ASP A 102 -3.77 -23.53 -30.72
N PRO A 103 -4.07 -24.16 -29.58
CA PRO A 103 -4.63 -23.47 -28.42
C PRO A 103 -3.74 -22.31 -27.93
N PRO A 104 -4.29 -21.13 -27.58
CA PRO A 104 -3.53 -19.99 -27.07
C PRO A 104 -2.75 -20.30 -25.78
N GLU A 105 -1.43 -20.12 -25.78
CA GLU A 105 -0.57 -20.35 -24.60
C GLU A 105 0.12 -19.06 -24.10
N VAL A 106 0.66 -19.13 -22.88
CA VAL A 106 1.46 -18.04 -22.32
C VAL A 106 2.76 -17.84 -23.12
N LYS A 107 3.22 -16.58 -23.21
CA LYS A 107 4.42 -16.18 -23.97
C LYS A 107 4.26 -16.25 -25.51
N GLN A 108 3.04 -16.20 -26.02
CA GLN A 108 2.74 -16.04 -27.45
C GLN A 108 1.98 -14.73 -27.69
N ILE A 109 2.04 -14.20 -28.92
CA ILE A 109 1.14 -13.15 -29.42
C ILE A 109 0.14 -13.82 -30.36
N HIS A 110 -1.14 -13.52 -30.18
CA HIS A 110 -2.26 -14.16 -30.88
C HIS A 110 -2.92 -13.19 -31.85
N VAL A 111 -3.04 -11.92 -31.48
CA VAL A 111 -3.70 -10.88 -32.28
C VAL A 111 -2.79 -9.67 -32.47
N LEU A 112 -2.60 -9.24 -33.71
CA LEU A 112 -1.99 -7.97 -34.07
C LEU A 112 -3.09 -6.92 -34.22
N VAL A 113 -2.91 -5.77 -33.58
CA VAL A 113 -3.87 -4.67 -33.57
C VAL A 113 -3.27 -3.50 -34.33
N VAL A 114 -3.91 -3.09 -35.42
CA VAL A 114 -3.56 -1.88 -36.16
C VAL A 114 -4.60 -0.80 -35.83
N ALA A 115 -4.12 0.29 -35.23
CA ALA A 115 -4.94 1.45 -34.91
C ALA A 115 -4.82 2.52 -36.01
N PRO A 116 -5.87 3.33 -36.26
CA PRO A 116 -5.85 4.37 -37.27
C PRO A 116 -4.74 5.41 -36.97
N VAL A 117 -4.03 5.83 -38.01
CA VAL A 117 -2.90 6.75 -37.91
C VAL A 117 -3.35 8.07 -37.29
N GLY A 118 -2.79 8.42 -36.13
CA GLY A 118 -3.13 9.62 -35.37
C GLY A 118 -3.99 9.36 -34.12
N ALA A 119 -4.38 8.12 -33.86
CA ALA A 119 -4.99 7.74 -32.59
C ALA A 119 -3.90 7.45 -31.53
N GLY A 120 -3.89 8.27 -30.48
CA GLY A 120 -2.84 8.24 -29.46
C GLY A 120 -2.93 7.02 -28.54
N VAL A 121 -1.98 6.09 -28.68
CA VAL A 121 -1.53 5.23 -27.59
C VAL A 121 -0.22 5.81 -27.07
N GLY A 122 -0.16 6.03 -25.76
CA GLY A 122 1.05 6.51 -25.10
C GLY A 122 2.21 5.51 -25.18
N VAL A 123 3.38 6.07 -25.52
CA VAL A 123 4.76 5.61 -25.26
C VAL A 123 5.47 4.78 -26.36
N GLY A 124 5.95 5.49 -27.39
CA GLY A 124 7.37 5.69 -27.73
C GLY A 124 8.24 4.52 -28.22
N GLN A 125 8.69 4.60 -29.48
CA GLN A 125 10.13 4.55 -29.77
C GLN A 125 10.49 5.32 -31.05
N ASP A 126 11.58 6.08 -30.93
CA ASP A 126 12.26 6.77 -32.01
C ASP A 126 12.74 5.75 -33.06
N VAL A 127 12.18 5.83 -34.27
CA VAL A 127 12.95 5.60 -35.48
C VAL A 127 13.46 6.96 -35.88
N SER A 128 14.77 7.12 -35.93
CA SER A 128 15.45 8.30 -36.48
C SER A 128 15.18 8.39 -37.98
N MET A 129 14.00 8.90 -38.33
CA MET A 129 13.86 9.80 -39.45
C MET A 129 13.53 11.15 -38.81
N ASP A 130 14.28 12.19 -39.15
CA ASP A 130 14.09 13.56 -38.67
C ASP A 130 12.66 14.04 -38.96
N VAL A 131 11.71 13.69 -38.08
CA VAL A 131 10.41 14.34 -38.01
C VAL A 131 10.64 15.62 -37.19
N PRO A 132 10.36 16.81 -37.74
CA PRO A 132 10.58 18.05 -37.02
C PRO A 132 9.89 17.98 -35.66
N ALA A 133 10.62 18.32 -34.59
CA ALA A 133 10.05 18.43 -33.25
C ALA A 133 8.75 19.23 -33.35
N ALA A 134 7.64 18.71 -32.79
CA ALA A 134 6.35 19.39 -32.86
C ALA A 134 6.52 20.84 -32.33
N VAL A 135 6.45 21.83 -33.21
CA VAL A 135 6.65 23.24 -32.86
C VAL A 135 5.31 23.82 -32.42
N PRO A 136 5.25 24.76 -31.46
CA PRO A 136 4.00 25.46 -31.16
C PRO A 136 3.45 26.14 -32.42
N MET A 137 2.16 25.95 -32.72
CA MET A 137 1.56 26.38 -33.99
C MET A 137 0.67 27.62 -33.87
N GLY A 138 0.35 28.05 -32.65
CA GLY A 138 -0.55 29.16 -32.35
C GLY A 138 -0.02 30.54 -32.78
N PRO A 139 -0.84 31.59 -32.65
CA PRO A 139 -0.44 32.94 -33.04
C PRO A 139 0.74 33.44 -32.20
N THR A 140 1.54 34.34 -32.76
CA THR A 140 2.56 35.05 -31.97
C THR A 140 1.86 36.01 -31.02
N VAL A 141 2.21 35.95 -29.73
CA VAL A 141 1.63 36.81 -28.68
C VAL A 141 2.74 37.65 -28.06
N ASN A 142 2.47 38.92 -27.72
CA ASN A 142 3.43 39.72 -26.96
C ASN A 142 3.49 39.26 -25.50
N LEU A 143 4.36 38.28 -25.22
CA LEU A 143 4.45 37.63 -23.90
C LEU A 143 5.00 38.53 -22.77
N SER A 144 5.47 39.74 -23.10
CA SER A 144 5.86 40.77 -22.13
C SER A 144 4.73 41.73 -21.78
N SER A 145 3.70 41.84 -22.62
CA SER A 145 2.53 42.68 -22.38
C SER A 145 1.49 41.89 -21.60
N CYS A 146 1.19 42.36 -20.38
CA CYS A 146 0.17 41.74 -19.55
C CYS A 146 -1.21 41.78 -20.22
N GLU A 147 -1.54 42.88 -20.91
CA GLU A 147 -2.83 43.05 -21.57
C GLU A 147 -2.94 42.15 -22.81
N ASP A 148 -1.89 42.05 -23.63
CA ASP A 148 -1.92 41.19 -24.84
C ASP A 148 -2.01 39.71 -24.47
N LEU A 149 -1.26 39.28 -23.44
CA LEU A 149 -1.28 37.90 -22.96
C LEU A 149 -2.63 37.55 -22.30
N LEU A 150 -3.21 38.48 -21.53
CA LEU A 150 -4.54 38.30 -20.94
C LEU A 150 -5.63 38.24 -22.01
N ALA A 151 -5.61 39.17 -22.98
CA ALA A 151 -6.56 39.17 -24.10
C ALA A 151 -6.48 37.88 -24.94
N PHE A 152 -5.27 37.35 -25.16
CA PHE A 152 -5.07 36.07 -25.82
C PHE A 152 -5.75 34.91 -25.07
N LEU A 153 -5.57 34.82 -23.75
CA LEU A 153 -6.21 33.78 -22.94
C LEU A 153 -7.74 33.95 -22.92
N GLU A 154 -8.22 35.18 -22.73
CA GLU A 154 -9.66 35.50 -22.67
C GLU A 154 -10.39 35.23 -24.00
N ASN A 155 -9.68 35.28 -25.13
CA ASN A 155 -10.27 34.91 -26.42
C ASN A 155 -10.62 33.41 -26.53
N ASP A 156 -9.91 32.56 -25.80
CA ASP A 156 -10.17 31.11 -25.77
C ASP A 156 -11.07 30.70 -24.59
N MET A 157 -11.44 31.65 -23.72
CA MET A 157 -12.35 31.43 -22.59
C MET A 157 -13.82 31.44 -23.05
N ILE A 158 -14.60 30.47 -22.57
CA ILE A 158 -16.06 30.40 -22.77
C ILE A 158 -16.73 31.51 -21.96
N ASN A 159 -16.43 31.59 -20.66
CA ASN A 159 -16.84 32.70 -19.81
C ASN A 159 -15.60 33.55 -19.50
N LYS A 160 -15.53 34.73 -20.15
CA LYS A 160 -14.40 35.65 -20.00
C LYS A 160 -14.28 36.21 -18.60
N GLU A 161 -15.36 36.37 -17.83
CA GLU A 161 -15.30 37.00 -16.50
C GLU A 161 -14.99 36.02 -15.37
N ALA A 162 -15.12 34.71 -15.60
CA ALA A 162 -14.91 33.71 -14.57
C ALA A 162 -13.48 33.67 -14.03
N ILE A 163 -13.34 33.59 -12.71
CA ILE A 163 -12.13 33.08 -12.05
C ILE A 163 -12.29 31.57 -11.98
N VAL A 164 -11.61 30.86 -12.87
CA VAL A 164 -11.81 29.42 -13.08
C VAL A 164 -10.98 28.57 -12.13
N SER A 165 -9.85 29.13 -11.66
CA SER A 165 -8.81 28.54 -10.81
C SER A 165 -9.16 27.14 -10.35
N ARG A 166 -8.45 26.12 -10.84
CA ARG A 166 -8.79 24.71 -10.58
C ARG A 166 -7.99 24.14 -9.40
N PRO A 167 -8.55 24.15 -8.17
CA PRO A 167 -7.89 23.61 -6.99
C PRO A 167 -8.02 22.10 -6.86
N HIS A 168 -8.86 21.44 -7.66
CA HIS A 168 -9.19 20.03 -7.50
C HIS A 168 -8.71 19.17 -8.68
N ILE A 169 -8.18 18.00 -8.33
CA ILE A 169 -7.84 16.85 -9.17
C ILE A 169 -8.61 15.61 -8.67
N LEU A 170 -8.78 15.47 -7.36
CA LEU A 170 -9.53 14.39 -6.73
C LEU A 170 -11.05 14.63 -6.84
N GLU A 171 -11.80 13.52 -6.88
CA GLU A 171 -13.27 13.56 -6.81
C GLU A 171 -13.74 13.92 -5.41
N SER A 172 -14.92 14.56 -5.30
CA SER A 172 -15.53 14.99 -4.03
C SER A 172 -15.64 13.87 -3.00
N ASP A 173 -15.97 12.67 -3.46
CA ASP A 173 -16.13 11.49 -2.61
C ASP A 173 -14.82 11.03 -1.97
N SER A 174 -13.69 11.30 -2.61
CA SER A 174 -12.39 11.02 -1.98
C SER A 174 -12.06 12.03 -0.89
N LEU A 175 -12.54 13.27 -0.99
CA LEU A 175 -12.23 14.36 -0.06
C LEU A 175 -13.03 14.30 1.25
N GLN A 176 -14.07 13.47 1.36
CA GLN A 176 -14.86 13.34 2.60
C GLN A 176 -14.09 12.75 3.79
N PHE A 177 -13.05 11.95 3.56
CA PHE A 177 -12.28 11.31 4.63
C PHE A 177 -11.25 12.26 5.24
N GLN A 178 -11.48 12.85 6.41
CA GLN A 178 -10.44 13.66 7.08
C GLN A 178 -9.31 12.79 7.62
N LEU A 179 -8.23 12.62 6.84
CA LEU A 179 -7.09 11.81 7.28
C LEU A 179 -6.38 12.49 8.46
N VAL A 180 -6.21 11.72 9.55
CA VAL A 180 -5.47 12.10 10.76
C VAL A 180 -3.99 11.73 10.67
N GLY A 181 -3.16 12.17 11.64
CA GLY A 181 -1.74 11.77 11.72
C GLY A 181 -0.80 12.58 10.83
N ARG A 182 -1.26 13.75 10.36
CA ARG A 182 -0.53 14.64 9.44
C ARG A 182 -0.19 15.99 10.07
N GLU A 183 -0.44 16.16 11.37
CA GLU A 183 -0.32 17.42 12.10
C GLU A 183 1.08 18.01 11.97
N LYS A 184 2.12 17.16 12.04
CA LYS A 184 3.52 17.57 11.85
C LYS A 184 3.80 18.06 10.43
N ALA A 185 3.18 17.46 9.42
CA ALA A 185 3.32 17.89 8.03
C ALA A 185 2.60 19.23 7.79
N LEU A 186 1.40 19.40 8.36
CA LEU A 186 0.64 20.65 8.31
C LEU A 186 1.41 21.80 8.98
N MET A 187 1.90 21.60 10.20
CA MET A 187 2.71 22.60 10.92
C MET A 187 3.97 23.03 10.15
N LYS A 188 4.69 22.07 9.55
CA LYS A 188 5.87 22.39 8.72
C LYS A 188 5.50 23.16 7.46
N THR A 189 4.39 22.80 6.82
CA THR A 189 3.88 23.51 5.64
C THR A 189 3.54 24.95 5.98
N ALA A 190 2.77 25.16 7.06
CA ALA A 190 2.39 26.49 7.55
C ALA A 190 3.63 27.34 7.87
N LYS A 191 4.65 26.76 8.52
CA LYS A 191 5.93 27.45 8.78
C LYS A 191 6.61 27.91 7.48
N CYS A 192 6.67 27.05 6.46
CA CYS A 192 7.26 27.43 5.17
C CYS A 192 6.51 28.60 4.52
N PHE A 193 5.17 28.53 4.49
CA PHE A 193 4.35 29.59 3.91
C PHE A 193 4.44 30.91 4.69
N LEU A 194 4.43 30.89 6.02
CA LEU A 194 4.62 32.10 6.84
C LEU A 194 5.96 32.78 6.55
N ASN A 195 7.04 32.00 6.36
CA ASN A 195 8.35 32.54 5.98
C ASN A 195 8.32 33.21 4.61
N ILE A 196 7.67 32.59 3.62
CA ILE A 196 7.50 33.19 2.28
C ILE A 196 6.70 34.50 2.39
N ILE A 197 5.61 34.51 3.14
CA ILE A 197 4.75 35.69 3.33
C ILE A 197 5.53 36.83 3.99
N ALA A 198 6.28 36.55 5.06
CA ALA A 198 7.06 37.54 5.79
C ALA A 198 8.10 38.25 4.90
N ARG A 199 8.60 37.55 3.88
CA ARG A 199 9.68 38.01 3.00
C ARG A 199 9.20 38.52 1.64
N SER A 200 7.92 38.36 1.32
CA SER A 200 7.32 38.81 0.05
C SER A 200 7.48 40.31 -0.24
N GLY A 201 7.71 41.14 0.80
CA GLY A 201 7.90 42.59 0.68
C GLY A 201 9.34 43.05 0.44
N THR A 202 10.33 42.18 0.62
CA THR A 202 11.76 42.51 0.55
C THR A 202 12.45 41.68 -0.54
N ALA A 203 13.28 42.33 -1.37
CA ALA A 203 14.13 41.59 -2.29
C ALA A 203 15.24 40.92 -1.47
N SER A 204 15.22 39.59 -1.38
CA SER A 204 16.31 38.81 -0.78
C SER A 204 17.10 38.12 -1.89
N THR A 205 18.42 38.08 -1.75
CA THR A 205 19.29 37.26 -2.62
C THR A 205 19.48 35.85 -2.08
N ASP A 206 19.07 35.58 -0.83
CA ASP A 206 19.27 34.29 -0.18
C ASP A 206 18.09 33.33 -0.41
N ARG A 207 18.34 32.35 -1.27
CA ARG A 207 17.38 31.28 -1.64
C ARG A 207 17.17 30.27 -0.51
N THR A 208 18.05 30.22 0.49
CA THR A 208 17.93 29.27 1.63
C THR A 208 16.80 29.65 2.59
N GLU A 209 16.28 30.88 2.47
CA GLU A 209 15.31 31.42 3.42
C GLU A 209 13.85 31.39 2.90
N GLN A 210 13.64 31.00 1.64
CA GLN A 210 12.33 30.87 0.98
C GLN A 210 12.07 29.44 0.53
N VAL A 211 12.02 28.56 1.52
CA VAL A 211 12.00 27.11 1.31
C VAL A 211 10.63 26.62 0.83
N VAL A 212 10.61 25.80 -0.23
CA VAL A 212 9.40 25.24 -0.83
C VAL A 212 9.03 23.90 -0.20
N PRO A 213 7.82 23.72 0.36
CA PRO A 213 7.39 22.44 0.92
C PRO A 213 7.20 21.34 -0.14
N VAL A 214 7.65 20.12 0.17
CA VAL A 214 7.59 18.95 -0.72
C VAL A 214 7.00 17.72 -0.02
N CYS A 215 5.89 17.20 -0.53
CA CYS A 215 5.36 15.88 -0.23
C CYS A 215 6.01 14.81 -1.12
N SER A 216 6.64 13.81 -0.49
CA SER A 216 7.34 12.71 -1.16
C SER A 216 7.05 11.36 -0.49
N GLY A 217 7.44 10.23 -1.10
CA GLY A 217 7.17 8.87 -0.62
C GLY A 217 6.31 8.02 -1.57
N ILE A 218 5.89 6.83 -1.10
CA ILE A 218 5.19 5.82 -1.92
C ILE A 218 3.87 6.34 -2.50
N SER A 219 3.39 5.72 -3.58
CA SER A 219 2.05 6.00 -4.13
C SER A 219 0.97 5.70 -3.08
N GLY A 220 -0.05 6.56 -2.98
CA GLY A 220 -1.20 6.35 -2.09
C GLY A 220 -1.13 6.97 -0.68
N LEU A 221 -0.02 7.62 -0.30
CA LEU A 221 0.14 8.30 1.01
C LEU A 221 -0.69 9.57 1.25
N GLY A 222 -1.55 9.98 0.31
CA GLY A 222 -2.27 11.25 0.43
C GLY A 222 -1.43 12.50 0.12
N LYS A 223 -0.39 12.37 -0.73
CA LYS A 223 0.45 13.50 -1.17
C LYS A 223 -0.35 14.53 -1.99
N THR A 224 -1.04 14.08 -3.03
CA THR A 224 -1.98 14.92 -3.80
C THR A 224 -3.04 15.53 -2.90
N ARG A 225 -3.48 14.79 -1.87
CA ARG A 225 -4.45 15.28 -0.90
C ARG A 225 -3.94 16.44 -0.04
N MET A 226 -2.64 16.47 0.29
CA MET A 226 -2.04 17.65 0.92
C MET A 226 -2.11 18.89 0.02
N LEU A 227 -2.09 18.73 -1.31
CA LEU A 227 -2.28 19.86 -2.23
C LEU A 227 -3.74 20.32 -2.26
N GLU A 228 -4.68 19.38 -2.31
CA GLU A 228 -6.14 19.64 -2.26
C GLU A 228 -6.53 20.41 -1.00
N GLU A 229 -5.99 19.99 0.14
CA GLU A 229 -6.22 20.59 1.46
C GLU A 229 -5.31 21.79 1.73
N GLY A 230 -4.39 22.13 0.81
CA GLY A 230 -3.45 23.24 0.98
C GLY A 230 -4.15 24.56 1.30
N GLY A 231 -5.36 24.72 0.80
CA GLY A 231 -6.24 25.83 1.14
C GLY A 231 -6.71 25.90 2.59
N THR A 232 -6.99 24.76 3.22
CA THR A 232 -7.34 24.67 4.64
C THR A 232 -6.14 25.05 5.51
N ILE A 233 -4.93 24.66 5.10
CA ILE A 233 -3.68 25.07 5.78
C ILE A 233 -3.58 26.60 5.85
N LEU A 234 -3.95 27.29 4.77
CA LEU A 234 -3.91 28.76 4.71
C LEU A 234 -4.94 29.41 5.64
N GLN A 235 -6.11 28.78 5.80
CA GLN A 235 -7.13 29.26 6.74
C GLN A 235 -6.66 29.09 8.19
N GLU A 236 -6.05 27.94 8.52
CA GLU A 236 -5.46 27.69 9.85
C GLU A 236 -4.32 28.66 10.18
N MET A 237 -3.61 29.17 9.17
CA MET A 237 -2.62 30.24 9.33
C MET A 237 -3.23 31.62 9.62
N GLY A 238 -4.56 31.74 9.70
CA GLY A 238 -5.27 32.99 9.92
C GLY A 238 -5.37 33.89 8.69
N LEU A 239 -5.13 33.35 7.49
CA LEU A 239 -5.37 34.09 6.24
C LEU A 239 -6.85 34.07 5.89
N ASP A 240 -7.36 35.23 5.50
CA ASP A 240 -8.74 35.37 5.05
C ASP A 240 -8.95 34.58 3.75
N PRO A 241 -9.89 33.60 3.72
CA PRO A 241 -10.19 32.80 2.53
C PRO A 241 -10.51 33.64 1.29
N ASP A 242 -11.10 34.82 1.44
CA ASP A 242 -11.50 35.69 0.33
C ASP A 242 -10.29 36.31 -0.40
N TYR A 243 -9.08 36.11 0.11
CA TYR A 243 -7.83 36.61 -0.44
C TYR A 243 -6.93 35.49 -0.96
N VAL A 244 -7.41 34.24 -0.92
CA VAL A 244 -6.62 33.04 -1.23
C VAL A 244 -7.20 32.33 -2.44
N GLU A 245 -6.43 32.36 -3.53
CA GLU A 245 -6.73 31.64 -4.76
C GLU A 245 -5.85 30.40 -4.87
N ARG A 246 -6.37 29.35 -5.52
CA ARG A 246 -5.77 28.00 -5.45
C ARG A 246 -5.78 27.32 -6.80
N VAL A 247 -4.61 26.87 -7.26
CA VAL A 247 -4.48 26.14 -8.52
C VAL A 247 -3.53 24.95 -8.33
N ILE A 248 -3.94 23.79 -8.82
CA ILE A 248 -3.07 22.61 -8.90
C ILE A 248 -2.71 22.33 -10.37
N VAL A 249 -1.42 22.13 -10.62
CA VAL A 249 -0.80 21.86 -11.92
C VAL A 249 -0.26 20.41 -11.93
N PRO A 250 -1.02 19.45 -12.47
CA PRO A 250 -0.56 18.06 -12.59
C PRO A 250 0.30 17.81 -13.83
N TYR A 251 1.17 16.79 -13.74
CA TYR A 251 1.93 16.23 -14.87
C TYR A 251 1.45 14.82 -15.29
N CYS A 252 0.28 14.41 -14.81
CA CYS A 252 -0.39 13.15 -15.15
C CYS A 252 -1.93 13.37 -15.20
N ASN A 253 -2.72 12.30 -15.22
CA ASN A 253 -4.19 12.34 -15.08
C ASN A 253 -4.89 13.27 -16.09
N GLY A 254 -4.58 13.13 -17.38
CA GLY A 254 -5.10 14.00 -18.44
C GLY A 254 -4.21 15.19 -18.79
N PHE A 255 -3.12 15.40 -18.03
CA PHE A 255 -2.14 16.48 -18.24
C PHE A 255 -0.73 15.95 -18.51
N SER A 256 -0.63 14.79 -19.15
CA SER A 256 0.65 14.18 -19.53
C SER A 256 1.51 15.16 -20.36
N PRO A 257 2.85 15.08 -20.29
CA PRO A 257 3.73 15.89 -21.12
C PRO A 257 3.42 15.80 -22.61
N GLN A 258 3.36 16.96 -23.26
CA GLN A 258 3.03 17.13 -24.67
C GLN A 258 4.31 17.27 -25.50
N PRO A 259 4.35 16.73 -26.73
CA PRO A 259 5.55 16.79 -27.58
C PRO A 259 6.10 18.20 -27.80
N VAL A 260 5.23 19.20 -27.87
CA VAL A 260 5.58 20.61 -28.08
C VAL A 260 6.38 21.22 -26.93
N GLU A 261 6.27 20.67 -25.73
CA GLU A 261 6.99 21.18 -24.56
C GLU A 261 8.50 20.88 -24.63
N LYS A 262 8.92 19.93 -25.47
CA LYS A 262 10.34 19.63 -25.73
C LYS A 262 11.10 20.80 -26.36
N THR A 263 10.39 21.75 -26.96
CA THR A 263 11.02 22.88 -27.68
C THR A 263 11.16 24.13 -26.80
N MET A 264 10.89 24.05 -25.50
CA MET A 264 10.95 25.20 -24.59
C MET A 264 11.52 24.87 -23.22
N PRO A 265 12.14 25.84 -22.51
CA PRO A 265 12.60 25.65 -21.15
C PRO A 265 11.48 25.20 -20.22
N ILE A 266 11.81 24.41 -19.19
CA ILE A 266 10.81 23.85 -18.27
C ILE A 266 9.99 24.93 -17.55
N ALA A 267 10.60 26.08 -17.22
CA ALA A 267 9.88 27.20 -16.63
C ALA A 267 8.80 27.79 -17.56
N ALA A 268 9.03 27.80 -18.88
CA ALA A 268 8.05 28.27 -19.86
C ALA A 268 6.90 27.26 -20.02
N SER A 269 7.24 25.96 -20.12
CA SER A 269 6.24 24.86 -20.13
C SER A 269 5.35 24.92 -18.89
N PHE A 270 5.93 25.02 -17.70
CA PHE A 270 5.19 25.15 -16.45
C PHE A 270 4.30 26.40 -16.43
N SER A 271 4.81 27.55 -16.91
CA SER A 271 4.05 28.80 -16.98
C SER A 271 2.79 28.66 -17.85
N TRP A 272 2.87 27.97 -18.99
CA TRP A 272 1.70 27.71 -19.83
C TRP A 272 0.73 26.72 -19.20
N ARG A 273 1.23 25.68 -18.51
CA ARG A 273 0.38 24.74 -17.75
C ARG A 273 -0.39 25.45 -16.65
N LEU A 274 0.28 26.34 -15.93
CA LEU A 274 -0.32 27.18 -14.88
C LEU A 274 -1.42 28.08 -15.45
N LEU A 275 -1.14 28.80 -16.55
CA LEU A 275 -2.13 29.65 -17.20
C LEU A 275 -3.32 28.85 -17.73
N TYR A 276 -3.09 27.68 -18.34
CA TYR A 276 -4.17 26.81 -18.79
C TYR A 276 -5.06 26.38 -17.61
N ARG A 277 -4.47 25.90 -16.52
CA ARG A 277 -5.21 25.45 -15.32
C ARG A 277 -5.95 26.59 -14.61
N PHE A 278 -5.47 27.82 -14.73
CA PHE A 278 -6.08 28.99 -14.11
C PHE A 278 -7.20 29.60 -14.95
N PHE A 279 -7.04 29.68 -16.28
CA PHE A 279 -7.96 30.39 -17.17
C PHE A 279 -8.88 29.48 -18.00
N LEU A 280 -8.35 28.37 -18.50
CA LEU A 280 -8.92 27.64 -19.65
C LEU A 280 -9.53 26.30 -19.28
N ASP A 281 -9.04 25.64 -18.25
CA ASP A 281 -9.49 24.29 -17.93
C ASP A 281 -10.99 24.25 -17.55
N LYS A 282 -11.77 23.44 -18.27
CA LYS A 282 -13.25 23.41 -18.20
C LYS A 282 -13.90 24.80 -18.43
N ASN A 283 -13.17 25.73 -19.04
CA ASN A 283 -13.63 27.05 -19.50
C ASN A 283 -13.12 27.34 -20.92
N CYS A 284 -12.74 26.32 -21.67
CA CYS A 284 -12.28 26.38 -23.04
C CYS A 284 -12.90 25.20 -23.80
N ALA A 285 -13.18 25.38 -25.08
CA ALA A 285 -13.71 24.30 -25.93
C ALA A 285 -12.68 23.20 -26.20
N LEU A 286 -11.39 23.49 -26.03
CA LEU A 286 -10.30 22.56 -26.29
C LEU A 286 -9.78 21.98 -24.97
N ALA A 287 -9.63 20.65 -24.96
CA ALA A 287 -8.90 19.95 -23.91
C ALA A 287 -7.40 20.30 -23.94
N PHE A 288 -6.70 19.99 -22.86
CA PHE A 288 -5.31 20.40 -22.61
C PHE A 288 -4.36 20.03 -23.76
N ASP A 289 -4.39 18.77 -24.20
CA ASP A 289 -3.57 18.23 -25.27
C ASP A 289 -3.84 18.95 -26.61
N LYS A 290 -5.12 19.15 -26.94
CA LYS A 290 -5.54 19.85 -28.17
C LYS A 290 -5.17 21.33 -28.12
N TRP A 291 -5.34 21.98 -26.97
CA TRP A 291 -4.98 23.39 -26.81
C TRP A 291 -3.47 23.59 -26.92
N PHE A 292 -2.66 22.76 -26.24
CA PHE A 292 -1.19 22.82 -26.36
C PHE A 292 -0.70 22.56 -27.78
N LYS A 293 -1.36 21.67 -28.53
CA LYS A 293 -1.02 21.37 -29.92
C LYS A 293 -1.40 22.50 -30.88
N LEU A 294 -2.60 23.07 -30.73
CA LEU A 294 -3.20 23.94 -31.76
C LEU A 294 -3.10 25.43 -31.44
N ARG A 295 -3.07 25.81 -30.16
CA ARG A 295 -3.22 27.20 -29.71
C ARG A 295 -1.99 27.77 -29.04
N LEU A 296 -1.11 26.92 -28.50
CA LEU A 296 0.11 27.36 -27.85
C LEU A 296 0.93 28.28 -28.79
N PRO A 297 1.26 29.53 -28.37
CA PRO A 297 1.93 30.49 -29.24
C PRO A 297 3.26 29.99 -29.80
N ARG A 298 3.56 30.29 -31.07
CA ARG A 298 4.86 29.99 -31.73
C ARG A 298 6.07 30.47 -30.93
N ASN A 299 5.95 31.60 -30.26
CA ASN A 299 6.98 32.17 -29.39
C ASN A 299 6.83 31.75 -27.92
N GLY A 300 5.98 30.77 -27.61
CA GLY A 300 5.59 30.35 -26.26
C GLY A 300 6.76 29.95 -25.37
N GLY A 301 7.86 29.44 -25.95
CA GLY A 301 9.07 29.12 -25.19
C GLY A 301 9.79 30.32 -24.58
N ARG A 302 9.39 31.56 -24.91
CA ARG A 302 9.90 32.79 -24.31
C ARG A 302 9.09 33.28 -23.10
N LEU A 303 8.00 32.59 -22.73
CA LEU A 303 7.17 32.99 -21.60
C LEU A 303 7.95 32.86 -20.28
N LYS A 304 8.01 33.95 -19.51
CA LYS A 304 8.60 33.97 -18.16
C LYS A 304 7.52 33.72 -17.11
N LEU A 305 7.88 32.98 -16.05
CA LEU A 305 6.99 32.75 -14.90
C LEU A 305 6.46 34.05 -14.30
N SER A 306 7.29 35.08 -14.18
CA SER A 306 6.87 36.39 -13.66
C SER A 306 5.79 37.06 -14.51
N ASN A 307 5.79 36.87 -15.84
CA ASN A 307 4.74 37.42 -16.71
C ASN A 307 3.43 36.62 -16.58
N ALA A 308 3.52 35.29 -16.43
CA ALA A 308 2.35 34.46 -16.17
C ALA A 308 1.67 34.83 -14.84
N ILE A 309 2.45 35.01 -13.77
CA ILE A 309 1.91 35.44 -12.46
C ILE A 309 1.31 36.85 -12.53
N LYS A 310 1.93 37.79 -13.25
CA LYS A 310 1.36 39.13 -13.45
C LYS A 310 -0.02 39.11 -14.13
N VAL A 311 -0.21 38.24 -15.11
CA VAL A 311 -1.51 38.09 -15.79
C VAL A 311 -2.57 37.50 -14.86
N ILE A 312 -2.19 36.55 -14.00
CA ILE A 312 -3.08 36.01 -12.96
C ILE A 312 -3.44 37.11 -11.95
N ASP A 313 -2.47 37.85 -11.43
CA ASP A 313 -2.67 38.96 -10.49
C ASP A 313 -3.62 40.02 -11.07
N ARG A 314 -3.43 40.37 -12.36
CA ARG A 314 -4.32 41.28 -13.09
C ARG A 314 -5.75 40.75 -13.16
N LYS A 315 -5.93 39.45 -13.44
CA LYS A 315 -7.25 38.81 -13.53
C LYS A 315 -7.99 38.84 -12.19
N LEU A 316 -7.29 38.49 -11.11
CA LEU A 316 -7.84 38.43 -9.76
C LEU A 316 -8.26 39.80 -9.21
N ARG A 317 -7.56 40.87 -9.61
CA ARG A 317 -7.85 42.23 -9.16
C ARG A 317 -8.97 42.93 -9.93
N ARG A 318 -9.41 42.40 -11.09
CA ARG A 318 -10.54 42.99 -11.83
C ARG A 318 -11.83 43.07 -10.99
N PRO A 319 -12.28 41.99 -10.32
CA PRO A 319 -13.51 42.04 -9.51
C PRO A 319 -13.36 42.70 -8.14
N VAL A 320 -12.13 42.94 -7.66
CA VAL A 320 -11.91 43.47 -6.31
C VAL A 320 -11.01 44.71 -6.31
N HIS A 321 -11.63 45.89 -6.21
CA HIS A 321 -10.91 47.14 -5.96
C HIS A 321 -10.49 47.23 -4.48
N GLY A 322 -9.23 47.60 -4.23
CA GLY A 322 -8.77 47.98 -2.87
C GLY A 322 -8.04 46.93 -2.02
N LYS A 323 -7.89 45.67 -2.47
CA LYS A 323 -7.14 44.65 -1.71
C LYS A 323 -5.62 44.79 -1.92
N GLU A 324 -4.86 45.15 -0.88
CA GLU A 324 -3.40 45.36 -1.00
C GLU A 324 -2.59 44.06 -1.24
N LYS A 325 -2.95 42.95 -0.57
CA LYS A 325 -2.27 41.65 -0.73
C LYS A 325 -3.25 40.54 -1.10
N LEU A 326 -2.86 39.70 -2.06
CA LEU A 326 -3.56 38.48 -2.46
C LEU A 326 -2.58 37.30 -2.35
N TYR A 327 -3.10 36.10 -2.18
CA TYR A 327 -2.31 34.86 -2.09
C TYR A 327 -2.71 33.89 -3.20
N LEU A 328 -1.72 33.29 -3.86
CA LEU A 328 -1.92 32.23 -4.84
C LEU A 328 -1.21 30.95 -4.36
N PHE A 329 -1.98 29.96 -3.93
CA PHE A 329 -1.47 28.62 -3.69
C PHE A 329 -1.28 27.89 -5.01
N VAL A 330 -0.07 27.38 -5.25
CA VAL A 330 0.30 26.65 -6.48
C VAL A 330 0.79 25.25 -6.11
N GLY A 331 -0.08 24.26 -6.26
CA GLY A 331 0.29 22.85 -6.09
C GLY A 331 0.87 22.27 -7.40
N VAL A 332 2.03 21.64 -7.35
CA VAL A 332 2.61 20.88 -8.46
C VAL A 332 2.49 19.40 -8.15
N ASP A 333 1.62 18.69 -8.87
CA ASP A 333 1.33 17.28 -8.61
C ASP A 333 2.04 16.36 -9.62
N GLU A 334 2.37 15.15 -9.18
CA GLU A 334 3.11 14.15 -9.95
C GLU A 334 4.46 14.65 -10.47
N TYR A 335 5.21 15.38 -9.63
CA TYR A 335 6.45 16.06 -10.05
C TYR A 335 7.52 15.11 -10.62
N GLN A 336 7.53 13.84 -10.24
CA GLN A 336 8.48 12.86 -10.76
C GLN A 336 8.27 12.59 -12.27
N LYS A 337 7.12 13.01 -12.82
CA LYS A 337 6.82 12.92 -14.26
C LYS A 337 7.39 14.09 -15.06
N ILE A 338 7.92 15.14 -14.41
CA ILE A 338 8.46 16.32 -15.09
C ILE A 338 9.63 15.95 -16.02
N GLU A 339 10.45 14.96 -15.67
CA GLU A 339 11.52 14.48 -16.57
C GLU A 339 10.99 13.95 -17.91
N ARG A 340 9.73 13.51 -17.98
CA ARG A 340 9.11 13.04 -19.23
C ARG A 340 8.79 14.18 -20.21
N VAL A 341 8.85 15.44 -19.76
CA VAL A 341 8.72 16.61 -20.64
C VAL A 341 9.86 16.64 -21.65
N LYS A 342 11.07 16.20 -21.27
CA LYS A 342 12.27 16.25 -22.13
C LYS A 342 12.51 17.65 -22.71
N ALA A 343 12.25 18.68 -21.90
CA ALA A 343 12.59 20.07 -22.23
C ALA A 343 14.11 20.24 -22.37
N PRO A 344 14.59 21.26 -23.11
CA PRO A 344 16.01 21.57 -23.17
C PRO A 344 16.49 21.94 -21.76
N ARG A 345 17.59 21.30 -21.34
CA ARG A 345 18.22 21.57 -20.05
C ARG A 345 19.15 22.76 -20.17
N SER A 346 19.17 23.58 -19.12
CA SER A 346 20.10 24.70 -18.98
C SER A 346 21.50 24.22 -18.63
N ASP A 347 21.59 23.11 -17.89
CA ASP A 347 22.84 22.41 -17.54
C ASP A 347 22.62 20.88 -17.72
N PRO A 348 23.49 20.17 -18.46
CA PRO A 348 23.35 18.72 -18.66
C PRO A 348 23.29 17.89 -17.36
N ASP A 349 23.91 18.38 -16.28
CA ASP A 349 24.08 17.68 -15.00
C ASP A 349 22.91 17.92 -14.03
N THR A 350 21.97 18.81 -14.36
CA THR A 350 20.77 19.08 -13.56
C THR A 350 19.52 18.38 -14.13
N SER A 351 18.53 18.15 -13.26
CA SER A 351 17.24 17.59 -13.63
C SER A 351 16.25 18.72 -13.96
N LEU A 352 15.30 18.45 -14.86
CA LEU A 352 14.25 19.42 -15.20
C LEU A 352 13.41 19.80 -13.97
N LEU A 353 13.23 18.85 -13.05
CA LEU A 353 12.58 19.10 -11.78
C LEU A 353 13.34 20.15 -10.94
N ARG A 354 14.66 20.05 -10.85
CA ARG A 354 15.49 21.01 -10.11
C ARG A 354 15.47 22.37 -10.77
N GLU A 355 15.65 22.44 -12.08
CA GLU A 355 15.56 23.70 -12.83
C GLU A 355 14.21 24.41 -12.59
N LEU A 356 13.11 23.66 -12.53
CA LEU A 356 11.81 24.23 -12.21
C LEU A 356 11.71 24.74 -10.77
N VAL A 357 12.15 23.95 -9.79
CA VAL A 357 12.13 24.37 -8.37
C VAL A 357 12.99 25.62 -8.16
N GLU A 358 14.17 25.68 -8.77
CA GLU A 358 15.06 26.83 -8.72
C GLU A 358 14.46 28.05 -9.42
N ALA A 359 13.78 27.87 -10.56
CA ALA A 359 13.08 28.96 -11.24
C ALA A 359 11.95 29.55 -10.37
N ILE A 360 11.21 28.70 -9.67
CA ILE A 360 10.16 29.13 -8.72
C ILE A 360 10.80 29.83 -7.51
N ALA A 361 11.83 29.26 -6.90
CA ALA A 361 12.52 29.86 -5.76
C ALA A 361 13.14 31.22 -6.13
N ALA A 362 13.75 31.32 -7.32
CA ALA A 362 14.26 32.58 -7.83
C ALA A 362 13.14 33.61 -8.03
N PHE A 363 11.96 33.19 -8.50
CA PHE A 363 10.80 34.08 -8.59
C PHE A 363 10.34 34.59 -7.22
N LEU A 364 10.26 33.72 -6.20
CA LEU A 364 9.87 34.12 -4.84
C LEU A 364 10.81 35.18 -4.23
N CYS A 365 12.08 35.19 -4.64
CA CYS A 365 13.08 36.17 -4.19
C CYS A 365 12.91 37.55 -4.84
N THR A 366 12.09 37.66 -5.89
CA THR A 366 11.87 38.93 -6.61
C THR A 366 10.65 39.68 -6.10
N LYS A 367 10.76 41.01 -5.99
CA LYS A 367 9.61 41.91 -5.73
C LYS A 367 8.85 42.19 -7.03
N SER A 368 8.26 41.17 -7.64
CA SER A 368 7.70 41.25 -9.00
C SER A 368 6.17 41.39 -9.07
N SER A 369 5.44 41.17 -7.98
CA SER A 369 3.99 41.31 -7.87
C SER A 369 3.55 41.48 -6.40
N ASN A 370 2.38 42.08 -6.18
CA ASN A 370 1.71 42.12 -4.87
C ASN A 370 0.89 40.84 -4.58
N LEU A 371 0.87 39.89 -5.53
CA LEU A 371 0.36 38.53 -5.36
C LEU A 371 1.46 37.65 -4.76
N VAL A 372 1.24 37.16 -3.55
CA VAL A 372 2.17 36.26 -2.86
C VAL A 372 1.92 34.83 -3.33
N VAL A 373 2.92 34.21 -3.96
CA VAL A 373 2.84 32.83 -4.46
C VAL A 373 3.31 31.86 -3.38
N LEU A 374 2.52 30.83 -3.12
CA LEU A 374 2.76 29.79 -2.11
C LEU A 374 2.85 28.42 -2.81
N PRO A 375 4.05 28.03 -3.31
CA PRO A 375 4.21 26.80 -4.07
C PRO A 375 4.35 25.58 -3.16
N MET A 376 3.87 24.43 -3.62
CA MET A 376 4.04 23.14 -2.94
C MET A 376 4.12 22.01 -3.96
N PHE A 377 5.05 21.08 -3.76
CA PHE A 377 5.25 19.94 -4.66
C PHE A 377 4.74 18.64 -4.03
N ALA A 378 4.04 17.82 -4.81
CA ALA A 378 3.65 16.46 -4.44
C ALA A 378 4.00 15.48 -5.56
N GLY A 379 4.56 14.33 -5.20
CA GLY A 379 4.99 13.36 -6.20
C GLY A 379 5.49 12.08 -5.55
N THR A 380 5.36 10.97 -6.28
CA THR A 380 5.92 9.70 -5.85
C THR A 380 7.39 9.68 -6.19
N ASP A 381 8.21 9.85 -5.16
CA ASP A 381 9.66 9.78 -5.23
C ASP A 381 10.13 8.93 -4.05
N LEU A 382 10.80 7.83 -4.38
CA LEU A 382 11.32 6.86 -3.43
C LEU A 382 12.84 6.91 -3.35
N ASP A 383 13.44 7.58 -4.33
CA ASP A 383 14.84 7.96 -4.35
C ASP A 383 15.06 9.28 -3.62
N VAL A 384 14.31 9.52 -2.54
CA VAL A 384 14.53 10.69 -1.67
C VAL A 384 15.95 10.73 -1.08
N ILE A 385 16.62 9.58 -1.17
CA ILE A 385 17.98 9.30 -0.75
C ILE A 385 19.00 9.69 -1.83
N ALA A 386 18.60 9.72 -3.11
CA ALA A 386 19.47 10.11 -4.20
C ALA A 386 19.84 11.59 -4.07
N SER A 387 21.10 11.90 -4.35
CA SER A 387 21.63 13.26 -4.33
C SER A 387 20.91 14.19 -5.31
N GLY A 388 20.15 13.66 -6.27
CA GLY A 388 19.34 14.37 -7.26
C GLY A 388 17.90 14.71 -6.84
N SER A 389 17.37 14.11 -5.77
CA SER A 389 15.98 14.35 -5.34
C SER A 389 15.80 15.74 -4.73
N ILE A 390 14.66 16.38 -5.01
CA ILE A 390 14.23 17.63 -4.37
C ILE A 390 13.62 17.39 -2.99
N ALA A 391 13.45 16.15 -2.55
CA ALA A 391 13.02 15.83 -1.20
C ALA A 391 14.21 15.45 -0.30
N ASN A 392 15.43 15.47 -0.84
CA ASN A 392 16.64 15.19 -0.10
C ASN A 392 16.95 16.31 0.89
N SER A 393 17.34 15.95 2.12
CA SER A 393 17.69 16.91 3.18
C SER A 393 18.85 17.84 2.82
N SER A 394 19.71 17.48 1.87
CA SER A 394 20.80 18.35 1.41
C SER A 394 20.36 19.42 0.40
N PHE A 395 19.15 19.32 -0.14
CA PHE A 395 18.61 20.31 -1.08
C PHE A 395 17.94 21.45 -0.30
N TYR A 396 18.70 22.50 -0.02
CA TYR A 396 18.34 23.59 0.89
C TYR A 396 17.15 24.46 0.41
N VAL A 397 16.75 24.34 -0.85
CA VAL A 397 15.65 25.13 -1.45
C VAL A 397 14.28 24.55 -1.07
N THR A 398 14.24 23.33 -0.54
CA THR A 398 13.00 22.60 -0.25
C THR A 398 12.96 22.03 1.15
N GLU A 399 11.75 21.97 1.72
CA GLU A 399 11.50 21.34 3.02
C GLU A 399 10.65 20.10 2.77
N ARG A 400 11.22 18.92 3.04
CA ARG A 400 10.47 17.68 2.97
C ARG A 400 9.45 17.60 4.10
N LEU A 401 8.20 17.32 3.72
CA LEU A 401 7.12 17.08 4.66
C LEU A 401 7.10 15.60 5.09
N PRO A 402 6.89 15.32 6.39
CA PRO A 402 6.85 13.96 6.93
C PRO A 402 5.54 13.25 6.54
N MET A 403 5.52 12.68 5.33
CA MET A 403 4.43 11.82 4.89
C MET A 403 4.70 10.39 5.38
N THR A 404 3.89 9.90 6.31
CA THR A 404 4.07 8.57 6.91
C THR A 404 2.90 7.64 6.59
N LEU A 405 3.11 6.34 6.77
CA LEU A 405 2.01 5.38 6.84
C LEU A 405 1.11 5.74 8.03
N LEU A 406 -0.17 5.41 7.93
CA LEU A 406 -1.10 5.53 9.05
C LEU A 406 -0.90 4.35 10.01
N THR A 407 -0.94 4.62 11.31
CA THR A 407 -1.13 3.56 12.30
C THR A 407 -2.53 2.97 12.16
N LEU A 408 -2.75 1.77 12.69
CA LEU A 408 -4.07 1.16 12.66
C LEU A 408 -5.10 2.00 13.45
N ASP A 409 -4.69 2.59 14.57
CA ASP A 409 -5.53 3.50 15.33
C ASP A 409 -5.92 4.73 14.50
N GLN A 410 -4.97 5.35 13.80
CA GLN A 410 -5.25 6.45 12.89
C GLN A 410 -6.23 6.05 11.79
N VAL A 411 -6.06 4.84 11.22
CA VAL A 411 -7.00 4.27 10.25
C VAL A 411 -8.41 4.17 10.85
N PHE A 412 -8.56 3.60 12.04
CA PHE A 412 -9.88 3.49 12.67
C PHE A 412 -10.47 4.87 12.99
N THR A 413 -9.69 5.78 13.58
CA THR A 413 -10.16 7.12 13.95
C THR A 413 -10.75 7.88 12.76
N PHE A 414 -10.08 7.91 11.59
CA PHE A 414 -10.63 8.67 10.46
C PHE A 414 -11.87 8.00 9.84
N VAL A 415 -12.02 6.68 9.98
CA VAL A 415 -13.20 5.95 9.52
C VAL A 415 -14.37 6.15 10.49
N GLU A 416 -14.12 6.14 11.80
CA GLU A 416 -15.12 6.44 12.84
C GLU A 416 -15.66 7.87 12.70
N ASN A 417 -14.80 8.82 12.36
CA ASN A 417 -15.19 10.22 12.17
C ASN A 417 -15.99 10.47 10.87
N SER A 418 -16.12 9.46 10.01
CA SER A 418 -16.89 9.57 8.78
C SER A 418 -18.27 8.92 8.95
N THR A 419 -19.32 9.72 9.00
CA THR A 419 -20.70 9.27 9.25
C THR A 419 -21.14 8.13 8.34
N ASP A 420 -20.69 8.14 7.10
CA ASP A 420 -21.07 7.18 6.05
C ASP A 420 -20.33 5.83 6.18
N PHE A 421 -19.23 5.77 6.94
CA PHE A 421 -18.35 4.61 7.01
C PHE A 421 -18.14 4.07 8.43
N ALA A 422 -18.45 4.85 9.47
CA ALA A 422 -18.28 4.44 10.87
C ALA A 422 -18.96 3.09 11.18
N GLY A 423 -20.14 2.85 10.59
CA GLY A 423 -20.87 1.59 10.72
C GLY A 423 -20.11 0.36 10.20
N LEU A 424 -19.21 0.53 9.22
CA LEU A 424 -18.42 -0.57 8.67
C LEU A 424 -17.39 -1.13 9.66
N LEU A 425 -16.93 -0.31 10.63
CA LEU A 425 -16.03 -0.79 11.68
C LEU A 425 -16.71 -1.73 12.68
N ARG A 426 -18.05 -1.75 12.70
CA ARG A 426 -18.81 -2.80 13.39
C ARG A 426 -18.72 -4.14 12.69
N GLN A 427 -17.93 -4.30 11.63
CA GLN A 427 -17.67 -5.59 10.99
C GLN A 427 -16.20 -5.95 11.19
N SER A 428 -15.92 -7.03 11.92
CA SER A 428 -14.53 -7.41 12.25
C SER A 428 -13.76 -7.77 10.98
N GLN A 429 -14.42 -8.34 9.96
CA GLN A 429 -13.74 -8.60 8.69
C GLN A 429 -13.26 -7.31 8.00
N VAL A 430 -14.01 -6.21 8.11
CA VAL A 430 -13.57 -4.90 7.61
C VAL A 430 -12.34 -4.43 8.38
N ARG A 431 -12.37 -4.45 9.71
CA ARG A 431 -11.21 -4.08 10.56
C ARG A 431 -9.96 -4.90 10.24
N ARG A 432 -10.14 -6.20 9.94
CA ARG A 432 -9.04 -7.09 9.54
C ARG A 432 -8.43 -6.70 8.21
N TYR A 433 -9.24 -6.46 7.18
CA TYR A 433 -8.71 -6.03 5.90
C TYR A 433 -8.08 -4.64 5.96
N LEU A 434 -8.58 -3.74 6.82
CA LEU A 434 -7.90 -2.48 7.11
C LEU A 434 -6.47 -2.68 7.65
N PHE A 435 -6.26 -3.67 8.53
CA PHE A 435 -4.92 -4.07 8.96
C PHE A 435 -4.09 -4.65 7.81
N MET A 436 -4.66 -5.58 7.02
CA MET A 436 -3.94 -6.21 5.91
C MET A 436 -3.56 -5.23 4.80
N LEU A 437 -4.25 -4.10 4.67
CA LEU A 437 -3.89 -3.01 3.76
C LEU A 437 -2.78 -2.10 4.32
N GLY A 438 -2.23 -2.39 5.51
CA GLY A 438 -0.92 -1.89 5.92
C GLY A 438 -0.77 -0.37 6.06
N GLY A 439 -1.87 0.35 6.32
CA GLY A 439 -1.82 1.77 6.67
C GLY A 439 -1.57 2.74 5.51
N VAL A 440 -1.69 2.31 4.25
CA VAL A 440 -1.61 3.21 3.09
C VAL A 440 -2.98 3.87 2.86
N PRO A 441 -3.12 5.21 3.01
CA PRO A 441 -4.41 5.92 2.94
C PRO A 441 -5.24 5.58 1.71
N ARG A 442 -4.65 5.59 0.51
CA ARG A 442 -5.39 5.28 -0.72
C ARG A 442 -5.97 3.87 -0.69
N TRP A 443 -5.23 2.87 -0.25
CA TRP A 443 -5.72 1.49 -0.24
C TRP A 443 -6.92 1.35 0.69
N VAL A 444 -6.86 2.00 1.86
CA VAL A 444 -7.97 2.06 2.82
C VAL A 444 -9.17 2.80 2.24
N VAL A 445 -8.98 4.00 1.71
CA VAL A 445 -10.06 4.83 1.15
C VAL A 445 -10.75 4.12 -0.02
N GLU A 446 -9.99 3.57 -0.95
CA GLU A 446 -10.52 2.80 -2.09
C GLU A 446 -11.31 1.58 -1.63
N TYR A 447 -10.81 0.87 -0.61
CA TYR A 447 -11.53 -0.26 -0.03
C TYR A 447 -12.87 0.16 0.57
N LEU A 448 -12.89 1.24 1.36
CA LEU A 448 -14.09 1.77 1.98
C LEU A 448 -15.10 2.30 0.95
N LEU A 449 -14.64 3.02 -0.07
CA LEU A 449 -15.50 3.50 -1.16
C LEU A 449 -16.13 2.34 -1.94
N LYS A 450 -15.36 1.28 -2.22
CA LYS A 450 -15.89 0.05 -2.83
C LYS A 450 -16.92 -0.63 -1.93
N LEU A 451 -16.67 -0.74 -0.62
CA LEU A 451 -17.66 -1.27 0.32
C LEU A 451 -18.95 -0.44 0.31
N ARG A 452 -18.84 0.89 0.31
CA ARG A 452 -20.00 1.78 0.27
C ARG A 452 -20.87 1.55 -0.96
N SER A 453 -20.25 1.31 -2.13
CA SER A 453 -20.99 0.98 -3.36
C SER A 453 -21.77 -0.35 -3.29
N ARG A 454 -21.48 -1.18 -2.29
CA ARG A 454 -22.12 -2.48 -2.03
C ARG A 454 -23.06 -2.45 -0.82
N LEU A 455 -23.21 -1.30 -0.14
CA LEU A 455 -24.14 -1.16 0.98
C LEU A 455 -25.59 -1.34 0.51
N GLN A 456 -26.28 -2.32 1.08
CA GLN A 456 -27.72 -2.49 0.93
C GLN A 456 -28.35 -2.44 2.32
N GLY A 457 -29.15 -1.41 2.60
CA GLY A 457 -29.80 -1.25 3.92
C GLY A 457 -28.82 -1.06 5.10
N GLY A 458 -27.61 -0.55 4.86
CA GLY A 458 -26.59 -0.31 5.89
C GLY A 458 -25.67 -1.50 6.20
N VAL A 459 -25.78 -2.60 5.45
CA VAL A 459 -25.00 -3.83 5.65
C VAL A 459 -24.30 -4.21 4.34
N VAL A 460 -23.13 -4.85 4.45
CA VAL A 460 -22.35 -5.39 3.32
C VAL A 460 -22.15 -6.90 3.55
N SER A 461 -22.33 -7.72 2.50
CA SER A 461 -22.15 -9.17 2.61
C SER A 461 -20.67 -9.54 2.78
N LEU A 462 -20.36 -10.68 3.41
CA LEU A 462 -18.98 -11.17 3.52
C LEU A 462 -18.32 -11.35 2.14
N GLN A 463 -19.08 -11.83 1.17
CA GLN A 463 -18.58 -12.03 -0.19
C GLN A 463 -18.17 -10.70 -0.82
N ASP A 464 -18.98 -9.65 -0.65
CA ASP A 464 -18.65 -8.30 -1.14
C ASP A 464 -17.45 -7.71 -0.39
N ILE A 465 -17.35 -7.90 0.92
CA ILE A 465 -16.20 -7.47 1.72
C ILE A 465 -14.91 -8.09 1.16
N ASN A 466 -14.92 -9.41 0.92
CA ASN A 466 -13.77 -10.13 0.36
C ASN A 466 -13.44 -9.66 -1.06
N ASN A 467 -14.44 -9.53 -1.93
CA ASN A 467 -14.26 -9.11 -3.32
C ASN A 467 -13.70 -7.68 -3.41
N CYS A 468 -14.19 -6.77 -2.57
CA CYS A 468 -13.69 -5.41 -2.46
C CYS A 468 -12.21 -5.40 -2.05
N TYR A 469 -11.83 -6.19 -1.04
CA TYR A 469 -10.45 -6.34 -0.60
C TYR A 469 -9.55 -6.90 -1.70
N VAL A 470 -9.91 -8.03 -2.31
CA VAL A 470 -9.15 -8.66 -3.42
C VAL A 470 -8.97 -7.68 -4.57
N GLY A 471 -10.01 -6.92 -4.90
CA GLY A 471 -9.95 -5.90 -5.95
C GLY A 471 -9.03 -4.73 -5.60
N VAL A 472 -8.87 -4.34 -4.33
CA VAL A 472 -7.88 -3.33 -3.92
C VAL A 472 -6.48 -3.94 -3.93
N TRP A 473 -6.33 -5.16 -3.40
CA TRP A 473 -5.06 -5.87 -3.38
C TRP A 473 -4.46 -6.00 -4.78
N THR A 474 -5.23 -6.53 -5.73
CA THR A 474 -4.81 -6.76 -7.12
C THR A 474 -4.46 -5.44 -7.83
N ASN A 475 -5.26 -4.39 -7.62
CA ASN A 475 -5.10 -3.14 -8.36
C ASN A 475 -3.99 -2.24 -7.82
N PHE A 476 -3.70 -2.31 -6.52
CA PHE A 476 -2.80 -1.37 -5.86
C PHE A 476 -1.64 -2.05 -5.13
N VAL A 477 -1.92 -3.08 -4.34
CA VAL A 477 -0.92 -3.73 -3.47
C VAL A 477 0.05 -4.57 -4.30
N ASP A 478 -0.44 -5.43 -5.20
CA ASP A 478 0.41 -6.26 -6.06
C ASP A 478 1.34 -5.42 -6.94
N TYR A 479 0.82 -4.31 -7.48
CA TYR A 479 1.64 -3.38 -8.27
C TYR A 479 2.73 -2.74 -7.42
N TYR A 480 2.39 -2.34 -6.19
CA TYR A 480 3.36 -1.78 -5.24
C TYR A 480 4.46 -2.78 -4.89
N LEU A 481 4.10 -4.03 -4.61
CA LEU A 481 5.04 -5.08 -4.21
C LEU A 481 5.96 -5.55 -5.34
N ARG A 482 5.51 -5.48 -6.60
CA ARG A 482 6.33 -5.78 -7.78
C ARG A 482 7.24 -4.63 -8.21
N SER A 483 7.07 -3.46 -7.62
CA SER A 483 7.84 -2.29 -8.00
C SER A 483 9.26 -2.40 -7.40
N PRO A 484 10.32 -2.11 -8.17
CA PRO A 484 11.72 -2.21 -7.73
C PRO A 484 12.10 -1.02 -6.84
N LEU A 485 11.35 -0.78 -5.76
CA LEU A 485 11.45 0.45 -4.94
C LEU A 485 12.69 0.50 -4.07
N VAL A 486 13.11 -0.66 -3.61
CA VAL A 486 14.33 -0.92 -2.85
C VAL A 486 14.79 -2.30 -3.26
N ASP A 487 16.09 -2.57 -3.19
CA ASP A 487 16.59 -3.91 -3.39
C ASP A 487 15.94 -4.89 -2.40
N LEU A 488 15.75 -6.13 -2.86
CA LEU A 488 15.07 -7.17 -2.11
C LEU A 488 15.75 -7.47 -0.76
N GLN A 489 17.08 -7.35 -0.69
CA GLN A 489 17.82 -7.62 0.54
C GLN A 489 17.48 -6.62 1.65
N THR A 490 17.40 -5.33 1.31
CA THR A 490 16.97 -4.29 2.26
C THR A 490 15.52 -4.52 2.71
N LEU A 491 14.62 -4.91 1.81
CA LEU A 491 13.22 -5.23 2.15
C LEU A 491 13.12 -6.40 3.12
N VAL A 492 13.90 -7.46 2.91
CA VAL A 492 13.95 -8.64 3.78
C VAL A 492 14.49 -8.28 5.16
N ARG A 493 15.57 -7.49 5.24
CA ARG A 493 16.09 -6.99 6.51
C ARG A 493 15.07 -6.10 7.23
N LEU A 494 14.38 -5.23 6.50
CA LEU A 494 13.36 -4.35 7.06
C LEU A 494 12.21 -5.16 7.69
N ALA A 495 11.74 -6.18 6.99
CA ALA A 495 10.74 -7.12 7.52
C ALA A 495 11.25 -7.90 8.73
N ALA A 496 12.50 -8.37 8.71
CA ALA A 496 13.11 -9.07 9.83
C ALA A 496 13.16 -8.18 11.09
N PHE A 497 13.57 -6.90 10.97
CA PHE A 497 13.51 -5.95 12.09
C PHE A 497 12.09 -5.76 12.65
N ALA A 498 11.07 -5.78 11.79
CA ALA A 498 9.69 -5.53 12.21
C ALA A 498 9.05 -6.66 13.03
N VAL A 499 9.67 -7.85 13.02
CA VAL A 499 9.17 -9.05 13.73
C VAL A 499 10.20 -9.67 14.69
N SER A 500 11.46 -9.21 14.67
CA SER A 500 12.53 -9.72 15.55
C SER A 500 12.43 -9.23 16.98
N GLY A 501 11.84 -8.04 17.21
CA GLY A 501 11.88 -7.36 18.50
C GLY A 501 13.09 -6.45 18.72
N VAL A 502 14.01 -6.38 17.75
CA VAL A 502 15.20 -5.52 17.81
C VAL A 502 14.81 -4.07 17.60
N THR A 503 15.18 -3.20 18.55
CA THR A 503 14.95 -1.76 18.44
C THR A 503 16.09 -1.08 17.67
N VAL A 504 15.78 0.07 17.08
CA VAL A 504 16.73 0.80 16.22
C VAL A 504 16.82 2.26 16.62
N SER A 505 17.98 2.89 16.40
CA SER A 505 18.10 4.34 16.54
C SER A 505 17.76 5.02 15.21
N PRO A 506 16.94 6.09 15.17
CA PRO A 506 16.63 6.79 13.93
C PRO A 506 17.86 7.32 13.17
N ILE A 507 18.98 7.54 13.87
CA ILE A 507 20.23 8.04 13.29
C ILE A 507 21.17 6.93 12.81
N SER A 508 20.97 5.68 13.24
CA SER A 508 21.76 4.54 12.79
C SER A 508 21.30 4.06 11.41
N THR A 509 22.04 3.10 10.84
CA THR A 509 21.81 2.54 9.51
C THR A 509 21.36 1.08 9.58
N ILE A 510 20.59 0.62 8.59
CA ILE A 510 20.09 -0.76 8.50
C ILE A 510 21.19 -1.75 8.06
N ASP A 511 22.11 -1.28 7.22
CA ASP A 511 23.13 -2.06 6.50
C ASP A 511 24.47 -1.30 6.35
N GLY A 512 24.70 -0.27 7.16
CA GLY A 512 25.85 0.63 7.00
C GLY A 512 25.66 1.74 5.96
N ARG A 513 24.59 1.71 5.14
CA ARG A 513 24.36 2.65 4.04
C ARG A 513 23.14 3.54 4.31
N LEU A 514 21.99 2.92 4.58
CA LEU A 514 20.71 3.63 4.67
C LEU A 514 20.31 3.91 6.12
N LYS A 515 20.13 5.19 6.48
CA LYS A 515 19.65 5.61 7.81
C LYS A 515 18.19 5.21 8.04
N TRP A 516 17.85 4.78 9.26
CA TRP A 516 16.47 4.44 9.64
C TRP A 516 15.49 5.60 9.46
N SER A 517 15.90 6.82 9.84
CA SER A 517 15.13 8.03 9.56
C SER A 517 14.80 8.19 8.08
N ARG A 518 15.71 7.83 7.16
CA ARG A 518 15.46 7.92 5.72
C ARG A 518 14.46 6.89 5.21
N LEU A 519 14.51 5.66 5.73
CA LEU A 519 13.52 4.62 5.41
C LEU A 519 12.12 4.99 5.90
N ARG A 520 12.03 5.51 7.14
CA ARG A 520 10.80 6.07 7.70
C ARG A 520 10.25 7.18 6.82
N ASP A 521 11.10 8.13 6.47
CA ASP A 521 10.64 9.30 5.72
C ASP A 521 10.17 8.89 4.32
N SER A 522 10.76 7.84 3.74
CA SER A 522 10.33 7.24 2.46
C SER A 522 9.08 6.37 2.58
N SER A 523 8.50 6.31 3.78
CA SER A 523 7.25 5.65 4.13
C SER A 523 7.25 4.15 3.88
N LEU A 524 8.44 3.53 3.93
CA LEU A 524 8.61 2.08 3.87
C LEU A 524 8.35 1.42 5.23
N CYS A 525 8.53 2.18 6.31
CA CYS A 525 8.30 1.75 7.67
C CYS A 525 7.85 2.90 8.57
N LEU A 526 7.32 2.55 9.74
CA LEU A 526 7.15 3.46 10.86
C LEU A 526 8.23 3.19 11.91
N LEU A 527 8.62 4.26 12.60
CA LEU A 527 9.48 4.18 13.78
C LEU A 527 8.64 4.62 14.98
N SER A 528 8.21 3.65 15.78
CA SER A 528 7.44 3.91 17.00
C SER A 528 8.42 4.14 18.15
N PRO A 529 8.45 5.34 18.76
CA PRO A 529 9.38 5.63 19.85
C PRO A 529 9.14 4.70 21.06
N ARG A 530 10.23 4.28 21.71
CA ARG A 530 10.17 3.70 23.07
C ARG A 530 10.59 4.74 24.11
N GLU A 531 10.54 4.38 25.39
CA GLU A 531 11.03 5.23 26.50
C GLU A 531 12.54 5.53 26.39
N SER A 532 13.28 4.73 25.63
CA SER A 532 14.68 5.00 25.26
C SER A 532 14.79 5.80 23.96
N SER A 533 15.99 6.27 23.59
CA SER A 533 16.27 6.90 22.28
C SER A 533 16.17 5.93 21.07
N THR A 534 15.59 4.74 21.27
CA THR A 534 15.38 3.71 20.25
C THR A 534 13.90 3.63 19.85
N CYS A 535 13.64 2.98 18.72
CA CYS A 535 12.32 2.84 18.15
C CYS A 535 12.06 1.39 17.74
N ASP A 536 10.81 0.97 17.82
CA ASP A 536 10.34 -0.22 17.13
C ASP A 536 10.15 0.09 15.65
N VAL A 537 10.46 -0.90 14.81
CA VAL A 537 10.21 -0.84 13.38
C VAL A 537 8.85 -1.49 13.10
N ARG A 538 7.97 -0.79 12.40
CA ARG A 538 6.72 -1.38 11.87
C ARG A 538 6.68 -1.27 10.37
N VAL A 539 6.17 -2.31 9.72
CA VAL A 539 6.01 -2.39 8.27
C VAL A 539 4.59 -2.78 7.89
N PRO A 540 4.10 -2.38 6.71
CA PRO A 540 2.85 -2.87 6.16
C PRO A 540 2.82 -4.41 6.10
N TYR A 541 1.73 -5.04 6.52
CA TYR A 541 1.55 -6.50 6.37
C TYR A 541 1.83 -7.02 4.95
N PRO A 542 1.45 -6.31 3.86
CA PRO A 542 1.77 -6.75 2.50
C PRO A 542 3.25 -6.98 2.23
N LEU A 543 4.14 -6.26 2.92
CA LEU A 543 5.58 -6.49 2.79
C LEU A 543 5.97 -7.89 3.29
N LEU A 544 5.42 -8.30 4.44
CA LEU A 544 5.67 -9.63 5.01
C LEU A 544 5.13 -10.74 4.09
N ALA A 545 3.89 -10.59 3.64
CA ALA A 545 3.27 -11.55 2.71
C ALA A 545 4.08 -11.70 1.41
N ASN A 546 4.56 -10.59 0.84
CA ASN A 546 5.39 -10.62 -0.36
C ASN A 546 6.70 -11.36 -0.17
N ILE A 547 7.38 -11.15 0.97
CA ILE A 547 8.63 -11.86 1.27
C ILE A 547 8.37 -13.35 1.42
N GLY A 548 7.30 -13.73 2.10
CA GLY A 548 6.91 -15.14 2.24
C GLY A 548 6.75 -15.85 0.90
N SER A 549 6.11 -15.20 -0.07
CA SER A 549 5.93 -15.76 -1.42
C SER A 549 7.17 -15.67 -2.34
N THR A 550 8.27 -15.05 -1.89
CA THR A 550 9.45 -14.82 -2.73
C THR A 550 10.39 -16.02 -2.75
N LYS A 551 10.55 -16.65 -3.94
CA LYS A 551 11.38 -17.85 -4.11
C LYS A 551 12.87 -17.58 -4.37
N THR A 552 13.22 -16.35 -4.74
CA THR A 552 14.58 -15.98 -5.21
C THR A 552 15.33 -15.16 -4.16
N LEU A 553 15.62 -15.76 -3.00
CA LEU A 553 16.38 -15.13 -1.91
C LEU A 553 17.82 -15.64 -1.84
N ALA A 554 18.75 -14.73 -1.56
CA ALA A 554 20.18 -14.95 -1.74
C ALA A 554 20.74 -15.91 -0.68
N THR A 555 20.45 -15.64 0.59
CA THR A 555 21.03 -16.42 1.70
C THR A 555 20.08 -17.52 2.19
N ARG A 556 20.64 -18.51 2.87
CA ARG A 556 19.83 -19.56 3.50
C ARG A 556 18.93 -19.00 4.60
N ALA A 557 19.44 -18.10 5.45
CA ALA A 557 18.67 -17.46 6.50
C ALA A 557 17.46 -16.68 5.94
N GLU A 558 17.65 -15.95 4.82
CA GLU A 558 16.55 -15.26 4.14
C GLU A 558 15.49 -16.24 3.62
N ARG A 559 15.90 -17.37 3.02
CA ARG A 559 14.97 -18.42 2.58
C ARG A 559 14.21 -19.05 3.74
N ASP A 560 14.88 -19.35 4.84
CA ASP A 560 14.25 -19.93 6.03
C ASP A 560 13.26 -18.94 6.68
N PHE A 561 13.60 -17.64 6.69
CA PHE A 561 12.69 -16.57 7.14
C PHE A 561 11.47 -16.42 6.24
N ALA A 562 11.66 -16.35 4.92
CA ALA A 562 10.56 -16.32 3.96
C ALA A 562 9.67 -17.56 4.10
N THR A 563 10.25 -18.74 4.27
CA THR A 563 9.44 -19.94 4.42
C THR A 563 8.65 -19.94 5.74
N ALA A 564 9.16 -19.36 6.83
CA ALA A 564 8.37 -19.18 8.05
C ALA A 564 7.23 -18.16 7.89
N LEU A 565 7.41 -17.12 7.05
CA LEU A 565 6.33 -16.21 6.66
C LEU A 565 5.30 -16.90 5.74
N ASP A 566 5.75 -17.78 4.86
CA ASP A 566 4.89 -18.61 4.01
C ASP A 566 4.08 -19.60 4.86
N ASP A 567 4.70 -20.24 5.86
CA ASP A 567 4.00 -21.08 6.86
C ASP A 567 2.91 -20.26 7.58
N MET A 568 3.17 -19.00 7.93
CA MET A 568 2.14 -18.13 8.50
C MET A 568 0.98 -17.91 7.52
N SER A 569 1.28 -17.65 6.25
CA SER A 569 0.24 -17.47 5.23
C SER A 569 -0.57 -18.75 5.00
N GLU A 570 0.09 -19.89 4.84
CA GLU A 570 -0.55 -21.18 4.60
C GLU A 570 -1.32 -21.67 5.83
N MET A 571 -0.68 -21.70 6.99
CA MET A 571 -1.25 -22.32 8.18
C MET A 571 -2.19 -21.39 8.94
N VAL A 572 -2.03 -20.07 8.84
CA VAL A 572 -2.85 -19.09 9.58
C VAL A 572 -3.80 -18.35 8.65
N ASP A 573 -3.29 -17.66 7.63
CA ASP A 573 -4.14 -16.80 6.79
C ASP A 573 -5.13 -17.61 5.95
N SER A 574 -4.66 -18.69 5.33
CA SER A 574 -5.48 -19.51 4.43
C SER A 574 -6.52 -20.36 5.17
N THR A 575 -6.23 -20.71 6.43
CA THR A 575 -7.14 -21.51 7.28
C THR A 575 -7.96 -20.65 8.23
N MET A 576 -7.83 -19.33 8.12
CA MET A 576 -8.49 -18.38 9.00
C MET A 576 -10.01 -18.58 8.94
N PHE A 577 -10.62 -18.84 10.11
CA PHE A 577 -12.03 -19.21 10.30
C PHE A 577 -12.46 -20.60 9.83
N ALA A 578 -11.60 -21.36 9.16
CA ALA A 578 -11.79 -22.80 8.99
C ALA A 578 -11.49 -23.56 10.30
N LEU A 579 -10.60 -23.00 11.11
CA LEU A 579 -10.23 -23.54 12.42
C LEU A 579 -10.98 -22.85 13.55
N GLN A 580 -11.05 -23.53 14.69
CA GLN A 580 -11.55 -22.91 15.92
C GLN A 580 -10.66 -21.73 16.32
N PRO A 581 -11.20 -20.69 16.99
CA PRO A 581 -10.46 -19.44 17.23
C PRO A 581 -9.19 -19.66 18.05
N TRP A 582 -9.28 -20.54 19.03
CA TRP A 582 -8.15 -20.94 19.85
C TRP A 582 -7.08 -21.71 19.07
N GLN A 583 -7.47 -22.58 18.12
CA GLN A 583 -6.51 -23.30 17.27
C GLN A 583 -5.75 -22.33 16.38
N SER A 584 -6.45 -21.35 15.82
CA SER A 584 -5.84 -20.29 15.02
C SER A 584 -4.81 -19.50 15.84
N TRP A 585 -5.13 -19.19 17.10
CA TRP A 585 -4.23 -18.47 18.01
C TRP A 585 -2.99 -19.28 18.42
N GLU A 586 -3.14 -20.59 18.60
CA GLU A 586 -2.03 -21.52 18.88
C GLU A 586 -1.10 -21.65 17.67
N ILE A 587 -1.65 -21.87 16.48
CA ILE A 587 -0.87 -21.98 15.23
C ILE A 587 -0.17 -20.66 14.90
N PHE A 588 -0.86 -19.52 15.03
CA PHE A 588 -0.25 -18.19 14.87
C PHE A 588 0.95 -18.02 15.81
N GLY A 589 0.83 -18.50 17.05
CA GLY A 589 1.92 -18.48 18.01
C GLY A 589 3.16 -19.22 17.58
N ALA A 590 2.98 -20.46 17.14
CA ALA A 590 4.08 -21.28 16.66
C ALA A 590 4.74 -20.66 15.42
N CYS A 591 3.93 -20.19 14.46
CA CYS A 591 4.42 -19.47 13.28
C CYS A 591 5.22 -18.24 13.67
N PHE A 592 4.72 -17.48 14.65
CA PHE A 592 5.38 -16.27 15.11
C PHE A 592 6.75 -16.55 15.78
N TYR A 593 6.89 -17.62 16.58
CA TYR A 593 8.20 -18.02 17.09
C TYR A 593 9.18 -18.34 15.97
N ALA A 594 8.76 -19.13 14.98
CA ALA A 594 9.59 -19.48 13.83
C ALA A 594 10.01 -18.23 13.04
N VAL A 595 9.05 -17.34 12.76
CA VAL A 595 9.29 -16.05 12.09
C VAL A 595 10.29 -15.19 12.86
N ARG A 596 10.14 -15.05 14.19
CA ARG A 596 11.05 -14.24 15.01
C ARG A 596 12.46 -14.82 15.06
N ILE A 597 12.60 -16.12 15.29
CA ILE A 597 13.92 -16.78 15.34
C ILE A 597 14.64 -16.63 14.00
N ASN A 598 13.93 -16.87 12.89
CA ASN A 598 14.51 -16.74 11.56
C ASN A 598 14.81 -15.28 11.21
N ALA A 599 14.01 -14.32 11.68
CA ALA A 599 14.32 -12.89 11.54
C ALA A 599 15.63 -12.52 12.24
N LEU A 600 15.85 -12.99 13.48
CA LEU A 600 17.10 -12.75 14.19
C LEU A 600 18.30 -13.36 13.45
N LEU A 601 18.16 -14.54 12.85
CA LEU A 601 19.17 -15.16 12.00
C LEU A 601 19.48 -14.32 10.75
N VAL A 602 18.46 -13.77 10.09
CA VAL A 602 18.62 -12.83 8.95
C VAL A 602 19.36 -11.56 9.36
N LEU A 603 19.15 -11.10 10.59
CA LEU A 603 19.83 -9.95 11.16
C LEU A 603 21.27 -10.25 11.61
N GLY A 604 21.70 -11.51 11.57
CA GLY A 604 23.07 -11.95 11.87
C GLY A 604 23.29 -12.41 13.31
N HIS A 605 22.23 -12.58 14.10
CA HIS A 605 22.34 -13.11 15.46
C HIS A 605 22.43 -14.64 15.42
N SER A 606 23.50 -15.21 16.00
CA SER A 606 23.62 -16.65 16.24
C SER A 606 23.07 -17.09 17.60
N THR A 607 22.91 -16.13 18.52
CA THR A 607 22.39 -16.32 19.88
C THR A 607 21.49 -15.15 20.25
N ALA A 608 20.52 -15.37 21.14
CA ALA A 608 19.69 -14.32 21.72
C ALA A 608 19.45 -14.59 23.21
N THR A 609 19.31 -13.53 24.01
CA THR A 609 18.79 -13.70 25.36
C THR A 609 17.27 -13.93 25.31
N LEU A 610 16.68 -14.49 26.36
CA LEU A 610 15.23 -14.58 26.48
C LEU A 610 14.57 -13.20 26.51
N GLY A 611 15.24 -12.19 27.07
CA GLY A 611 14.79 -10.81 27.01
C GLY A 611 14.67 -10.26 25.58
N ASP A 612 15.59 -10.64 24.70
CA ASP A 612 15.57 -10.27 23.28
C ASP A 612 14.58 -11.10 22.48
N LEU A 613 14.49 -12.40 22.77
CA LEU A 613 13.59 -13.33 22.08
C LEU A 613 12.13 -13.12 22.46
N LEU A 614 11.84 -12.59 23.65
CA LEU A 614 10.50 -12.42 24.22
C LEU A 614 10.29 -10.97 24.74
N PRO A 615 10.44 -9.95 23.86
CA PRO A 615 10.37 -8.56 24.30
C PRO A 615 8.98 -8.27 24.89
N GLY A 616 8.97 -7.53 26.01
CA GLY A 616 7.74 -7.16 26.73
C GLY A 616 7.20 -8.25 27.66
N ALA A 617 7.69 -9.49 27.56
CA ALA A 617 7.31 -10.52 28.51
C ALA A 617 7.91 -10.23 29.90
N ARG A 618 7.10 -10.41 30.94
CA ARG A 618 7.52 -10.33 32.34
C ARG A 618 8.20 -11.61 32.75
N MET A 619 9.40 -11.50 33.30
CA MET A 619 10.22 -12.61 33.80
C MET A 619 11.23 -12.09 34.82
N SER A 620 11.87 -12.97 35.60
CA SER A 620 12.97 -12.59 36.48
C SER A 620 14.19 -12.13 35.66
N GLU A 621 15.09 -11.34 36.25
CA GLU A 621 16.30 -10.87 35.56
C GLU A 621 17.20 -12.05 35.16
N GLU A 622 17.33 -13.06 36.02
CA GLU A 622 18.11 -14.26 35.72
C GLU A 622 17.51 -15.04 34.53
N THR A 623 16.17 -15.10 34.46
CA THR A 623 15.48 -15.74 33.33
C THR A 623 15.68 -14.93 32.06
N ARG A 624 15.64 -13.59 32.16
CA ARG A 624 15.87 -12.67 31.05
C ARG A 624 17.25 -12.86 30.41
N GLN A 625 18.28 -13.12 31.22
CA GLN A 625 19.66 -13.29 30.80
C GLN A 625 20.00 -14.69 30.25
N ILE A 626 19.08 -15.66 30.32
CA ILE A 626 19.29 -16.97 29.68
C ILE A 626 19.56 -16.72 28.20
N SER A 627 20.65 -17.26 27.68
CA SER A 627 21.06 -17.08 26.29
C SER A 627 20.95 -18.40 25.55
N VAL A 628 20.29 -18.37 24.39
CA VAL A 628 20.05 -19.56 23.56
C VAL A 628 20.66 -19.39 22.17
N LYS A 629 21.15 -20.49 21.59
CA LYS A 629 21.60 -20.59 20.20
C LYS A 629 20.38 -20.62 19.28
N LEU A 630 20.37 -19.72 18.32
CA LEU A 630 19.32 -19.64 17.32
C LEU A 630 19.60 -20.64 16.20
N VAL A 631 18.55 -21.32 15.75
CA VAL A 631 18.61 -22.27 14.64
C VAL A 631 17.42 -22.04 13.70
N PRO A 632 17.58 -22.29 12.38
CA PRO A 632 16.48 -22.16 11.44
C PRO A 632 15.27 -22.95 11.93
N SER A 633 14.14 -22.26 12.07
CA SER A 633 12.96 -22.78 12.74
C SER A 633 11.77 -22.88 11.81
N ARG A 634 10.97 -23.94 11.98
CA ARG A 634 9.78 -24.24 11.18
C ARG A 634 8.68 -24.82 12.05
N VAL A 635 7.43 -24.62 11.64
CA VAL A 635 6.28 -25.09 12.40
C VAL A 635 5.90 -26.50 12.00
N VAL A 636 5.61 -27.34 13.00
CA VAL A 636 5.05 -28.67 12.79
C VAL A 636 3.82 -28.84 13.68
N ARG A 637 2.73 -29.33 13.11
CA ARG A 637 1.57 -29.77 13.91
C ARG A 637 1.81 -31.22 14.27
N CYS A 638 2.06 -31.52 15.54
CA CYS A 638 2.45 -32.86 15.94
C CYS A 638 1.23 -33.76 16.23
N ALA A 639 1.41 -35.07 16.02
CA ALA A 639 0.42 -36.07 16.38
C ALA A 639 0.46 -36.39 17.89
N GLU A 640 1.64 -36.28 18.49
CA GLU A 640 1.89 -36.60 19.90
C GLU A 640 1.45 -35.47 20.84
N ALA A 641 1.13 -35.86 22.08
CA ALA A 641 0.89 -34.93 23.18
C ALA A 641 2.19 -34.70 23.98
N PHE A 642 2.48 -33.44 24.29
CA PHE A 642 3.60 -33.08 25.17
C PHE A 642 3.37 -33.57 26.61
N GLY A 643 4.40 -34.20 27.19
CA GLY A 643 4.41 -34.79 28.53
C GLY A 643 5.72 -35.53 28.83
N SER A 644 5.77 -36.28 29.93
CA SER A 644 6.98 -37.00 30.37
C SER A 644 7.45 -38.08 29.37
N LEU A 645 6.50 -38.65 28.63
CA LEU A 645 6.74 -39.72 27.64
C LEU A 645 6.92 -39.20 26.21
N THR A 646 6.96 -37.88 25.99
CA THR A 646 7.12 -37.35 24.64
C THR A 646 8.46 -37.79 24.06
N PRO A 647 8.49 -38.44 22.89
CA PRO A 647 9.72 -38.93 22.29
C PRO A 647 10.57 -37.78 21.73
N GLN A 648 11.84 -38.06 21.46
CA GLN A 648 12.73 -37.13 20.77
C GLN A 648 12.30 -36.89 19.31
N LEU A 649 11.75 -37.91 18.65
CA LEU A 649 11.19 -37.83 17.29
C LEU A 649 9.67 -37.75 17.38
N ILE A 650 9.10 -36.61 16.97
CA ILE A 650 7.65 -36.38 16.87
C ILE A 650 7.20 -36.49 15.42
N SER A 651 5.94 -36.85 15.21
CA SER A 651 5.39 -37.14 13.89
C SER A 651 4.45 -36.01 13.45
N ASN A 652 4.41 -35.71 12.15
CA ASN A 652 3.43 -34.77 11.61
C ASN A 652 2.00 -35.33 11.78
N LYS A 653 1.08 -34.49 12.26
CA LYS A 653 -0.34 -34.82 12.45
C LYS A 653 -1.01 -35.30 11.16
N PHE A 654 -0.63 -34.75 10.01
CA PHE A 654 -1.22 -35.07 8.71
C PHE A 654 -0.45 -36.16 7.94
N ASN A 655 0.80 -36.42 8.32
CA ASN A 655 1.62 -37.47 7.71
C ASN A 655 2.56 -38.09 8.76
N GLN A 656 2.11 -39.14 9.44
CA GLN A 656 2.87 -39.75 10.55
C GLN A 656 4.18 -40.43 10.12
N GLN A 657 4.40 -40.61 8.81
CA GLN A 657 5.70 -41.09 8.30
C GLN A 657 6.77 -40.00 8.38
N GLU A 658 6.35 -38.74 8.34
CA GLU A 658 7.23 -37.59 8.46
C GLU A 658 7.54 -37.34 9.94
N LYS A 659 8.81 -37.52 10.32
CA LYS A 659 9.28 -37.42 11.71
C LYS A 659 10.31 -36.30 11.86
N TYR A 660 10.22 -35.60 12.98
CA TYR A 660 11.02 -34.42 13.29
C TYR A 660 11.73 -34.58 14.63
N ASN A 661 13.03 -34.32 14.66
CA ASN A 661 13.78 -34.26 15.91
C ASN A 661 13.65 -32.88 16.53
N TRP A 662 12.63 -32.67 17.35
CA TRP A 662 12.31 -31.33 17.87
C TRP A 662 13.33 -30.79 18.88
N THR A 663 14.23 -31.64 19.37
CA THR A 663 15.29 -31.23 20.32
C THR A 663 16.52 -30.60 19.66
N SER A 664 16.66 -30.68 18.33
CA SER A 664 17.88 -30.22 17.62
C SER A 664 17.64 -29.59 16.23
N SER A 665 16.39 -29.55 15.75
CA SER A 665 16.08 -29.15 14.36
C SER A 665 15.35 -27.80 14.20
N GLY A 666 15.19 -27.00 15.26
CA GLY A 666 14.40 -25.77 15.21
C GLY A 666 12.89 -26.02 14.99
N CYS A 667 12.43 -27.23 15.25
CA CYS A 667 11.01 -27.58 15.13
C CYS A 667 10.19 -26.89 16.22
N ILE A 668 9.30 -26.00 15.82
CA ILE A 668 8.29 -25.38 16.68
C ILE A 668 7.01 -26.22 16.60
N ALA A 669 6.74 -27.02 17.62
CA ALA A 669 5.62 -27.95 17.62
C ALA A 669 4.35 -27.30 18.17
N VAL A 670 3.27 -27.35 17.39
CA VAL A 670 1.90 -27.16 17.90
C VAL A 670 1.42 -28.50 18.44
N ASN A 671 1.09 -28.53 19.73
CA ASN A 671 0.82 -29.76 20.46
C ASN A 671 -0.38 -30.54 19.91
N GLY A 672 -0.32 -31.87 20.00
CA GLY A 672 -1.42 -32.76 19.63
C GLY A 672 -2.63 -32.60 20.54
N ASP A 673 -3.80 -33.05 20.07
CA ASP A 673 -5.04 -32.98 20.84
C ASP A 673 -4.92 -33.81 22.13
N GLY A 674 -5.38 -33.27 23.26
CA GLY A 674 -5.35 -33.97 24.56
C GLY A 674 -4.08 -33.79 25.41
N GLY A 675 -3.16 -32.91 25.00
CA GLY A 675 -1.95 -32.58 25.75
C GLY A 675 -2.20 -31.95 27.13
N ALA A 676 -1.25 -32.15 28.06
CA ALA A 676 -1.31 -31.72 29.46
C ALA A 676 -1.11 -30.21 29.64
N GLY A 677 -1.94 -29.39 28.99
CA GLY A 677 -1.93 -27.94 29.13
C GLY A 677 -0.78 -27.21 28.43
N VAL A 678 0.05 -27.87 27.64
CA VAL A 678 1.01 -27.21 26.75
C VAL A 678 0.36 -27.04 25.39
N ASP A 679 0.44 -25.86 24.79
CA ASP A 679 -0.14 -25.61 23.46
C ASP A 679 0.95 -25.57 22.37
N ILE A 680 2.12 -25.01 22.70
CA ILE A 680 3.30 -24.96 21.83
C ILE A 680 4.52 -25.43 22.62
N PHE A 681 5.40 -26.22 22.01
CA PHE A 681 6.69 -26.57 22.60
C PHE A 681 7.80 -26.62 21.56
N PHE A 682 9.03 -26.34 21.98
CA PHE A 682 10.23 -26.46 21.17
C PHE A 682 11.48 -26.48 22.06
N ALA A 683 12.65 -26.71 21.47
CA ALA A 683 13.91 -26.64 22.20
C ALA A 683 14.98 -25.89 21.41
N LEU A 684 15.83 -25.18 22.16
CA LEU A 684 17.06 -24.55 21.69
C LEU A 684 18.19 -24.93 22.63
N ASN A 685 19.44 -24.77 22.22
CA ASN A 685 20.58 -25.00 23.11
C ASN A 685 20.95 -23.73 23.85
N ASP A 686 21.30 -23.85 25.13
CA ASP A 686 21.92 -22.77 25.89
C ASP A 686 23.25 -22.36 25.23
N ALA A 687 23.51 -21.06 25.12
CA ALA A 687 24.66 -20.53 24.39
C ALA A 687 25.99 -20.83 25.09
N VAL A 688 25.98 -20.99 26.41
CA VAL A 688 27.19 -21.15 27.24
C VAL A 688 27.46 -22.62 27.53
N THR A 689 26.43 -23.33 27.97
CA THR A 689 26.53 -24.72 28.46
C THR A 689 26.24 -25.76 27.38
N ASP A 690 25.61 -25.34 26.27
CA ASP A 690 25.06 -26.23 25.24
C ASP A 690 23.99 -27.22 25.74
N ASN A 691 23.52 -27.02 26.98
CA ASN A 691 22.40 -27.78 27.54
C ASN A 691 21.11 -27.44 26.79
N VAL A 692 20.20 -28.41 26.70
CA VAL A 692 18.91 -28.19 26.04
C VAL A 692 18.02 -27.30 26.90
N VAL A 693 17.52 -26.21 26.31
CA VAL A 693 16.50 -25.33 26.88
C VAL A 693 15.17 -25.61 26.19
N VAL A 694 14.24 -26.19 26.92
CA VAL A 694 12.89 -26.55 26.46
C VAL A 694 11.96 -25.38 26.73
N PHE A 695 11.29 -24.90 25.71
CA PHE A 695 10.25 -23.89 25.81
C PHE A 695 8.89 -24.57 25.75
N VAL A 696 8.03 -24.24 26.71
CA VAL A 696 6.61 -24.62 26.69
C VAL A 696 5.77 -23.37 26.83
N ASP A 697 4.85 -23.15 25.90
CA ASP A 697 3.96 -21.99 25.84
C ASP A 697 2.52 -22.50 25.98
N GLN A 698 1.81 -21.88 26.92
CA GLN A 698 0.39 -22.08 27.15
C GLN A 698 -0.39 -20.80 26.88
N ARG A 699 -1.41 -20.93 26.05
CA ARG A 699 -2.27 -19.86 25.57
C ARG A 699 -3.66 -19.98 26.17
N LYS A 700 -4.03 -19.02 27.02
CA LYS A 700 -5.30 -19.06 27.77
C LYS A 700 -6.40 -18.13 27.24
N ARG A 701 -7.61 -18.69 27.27
CA ARG A 701 -8.78 -18.27 26.49
C ARG A 701 -9.83 -17.47 27.27
N GLN A 702 -9.89 -17.56 28.60
CA GLN A 702 -10.95 -16.96 29.44
C GLN A 702 -10.41 -15.93 30.44
N PHE A 703 -10.97 -14.71 30.37
CA PHE A 703 -10.66 -13.53 31.20
C PHE A 703 -11.21 -13.63 32.64
N GLY A 704 -11.90 -14.70 33.03
CA GLY A 704 -12.44 -14.88 34.39
C GLY A 704 -11.62 -15.76 35.34
N LYS A 705 -10.68 -16.58 34.81
CA LYS A 705 -9.93 -17.56 35.63
C LYS A 705 -8.43 -17.33 35.71
N PHE A 706 -7.85 -16.46 34.90
CA PHE A 706 -6.46 -16.04 35.10
C PHE A 706 -6.45 -14.76 35.93
N GLN A 707 -6.70 -14.93 37.24
CA GLN A 707 -6.30 -13.94 38.22
C GLN A 707 -4.81 -14.18 38.56
N PRO A 708 -4.05 -13.15 38.95
CA PRO A 708 -2.65 -13.33 39.39
C PRO A 708 -2.49 -14.45 40.41
N CYS A 709 -3.49 -14.69 41.28
CA CYS A 709 -3.49 -15.79 42.24
C CYS A 709 -3.46 -17.20 41.59
N HIS A 710 -3.98 -17.35 40.36
CA HIS A 710 -3.99 -18.63 39.63
C HIS A 710 -2.81 -18.81 38.67
N ALA A 711 -2.00 -17.78 38.42
CA ALA A 711 -0.82 -17.89 37.54
C ALA A 711 0.11 -19.04 37.97
N LYS A 712 0.25 -19.25 39.29
CA LYS A 712 0.98 -20.38 39.88
C LYS A 712 0.43 -21.74 39.45
N GLU A 713 -0.88 -21.91 39.34
CA GLU A 713 -1.50 -23.18 38.92
C GLU A 713 -1.23 -23.48 37.45
N TYR A 714 -1.31 -22.45 36.59
CA TYR A 714 -1.02 -22.59 35.17
C TYR A 714 0.46 -22.93 34.93
N LEU A 715 1.36 -22.19 35.56
CA LEU A 715 2.80 -22.49 35.53
C LEU A 715 3.12 -23.87 36.13
N GLY A 716 2.38 -24.29 37.16
CA GLY A 716 2.45 -25.63 37.72
C GLY A 716 2.19 -26.73 36.68
N LYS A 717 1.14 -26.58 35.86
CA LYS A 717 0.82 -27.53 34.77
C LYS A 717 1.92 -27.63 33.72
N LEU A 718 2.67 -26.56 33.51
CA LEU A 718 3.79 -26.51 32.57
C LEU A 718 5.10 -27.09 33.13
N SER A 719 5.08 -27.68 34.32
CA SER A 719 6.30 -28.21 34.95
C SER A 719 6.68 -29.62 34.48
N VAL A 720 5.86 -30.24 33.62
CA VAL A 720 6.16 -31.56 33.04
C VAL A 720 7.20 -31.39 31.93
N CYS A 721 8.28 -32.18 31.99
CA CYS A 721 9.32 -32.24 30.97
C CYS A 721 9.54 -33.71 30.58
N PRO A 722 9.91 -34.03 29.33
CA PRO A 722 10.26 -35.39 28.95
C PRO A 722 11.38 -35.97 29.80
N ASP A 723 11.21 -37.22 30.28
CA ASP A 723 12.14 -37.82 31.25
C ASP A 723 13.59 -37.89 30.72
N PHE A 724 13.74 -38.14 29.41
CA PHE A 724 15.05 -38.19 28.75
C PHE A 724 15.77 -36.84 28.69
N LEU A 725 15.03 -35.72 28.73
CA LEU A 725 15.60 -34.37 28.76
C LEU A 725 15.97 -33.99 30.19
N VAL A 726 15.14 -34.35 31.16
CA VAL A 726 15.47 -34.19 32.60
C VAL A 726 16.76 -34.91 32.95
N ALA A 727 16.91 -36.17 32.49
CA ALA A 727 18.13 -36.95 32.69
C ALA A 727 19.39 -36.33 32.06
N ARG A 728 19.22 -35.46 31.05
CA ARG A 728 20.30 -34.73 30.37
C ARG A 728 20.51 -33.32 30.93
N GLY A 729 19.85 -32.96 32.04
CA GLY A 729 19.98 -31.65 32.67
C GLY A 729 19.31 -30.53 31.86
N ALA A 730 18.28 -30.83 31.07
CA ALA A 730 17.56 -29.83 30.30
C ALA A 730 16.90 -28.79 31.22
N ARG A 731 16.98 -27.52 30.82
CA ARG A 731 16.31 -26.40 31.49
C ARG A 731 14.93 -26.19 30.88
N LEU A 732 13.91 -26.02 31.69
CA LEU A 732 12.53 -25.87 31.23
C LEU A 732 12.02 -24.45 31.45
N VAL A 733 11.76 -23.72 30.36
CA VAL A 733 11.23 -22.36 30.34
C VAL A 733 9.73 -22.39 30.05
N ARG A 734 8.94 -21.84 30.98
CA ARG A 734 7.47 -21.97 31.01
C ARG A 734 6.79 -20.64 30.74
N GLY A 735 6.13 -20.54 29.60
CA GLY A 735 5.41 -19.36 29.15
C GLY A 735 3.91 -19.48 29.36
N VAL A 736 3.29 -18.42 29.88
CA VAL A 736 1.84 -18.25 29.77
C VAL A 736 1.52 -16.94 29.07
N LEU A 737 0.83 -17.05 27.95
CA LEU A 737 0.34 -15.91 27.18
C LEU A 737 -1.15 -15.73 27.47
N ASN A 738 -1.51 -14.52 27.90
CA ASN A 738 -2.85 -14.22 28.36
C ASN A 738 -3.26 -12.78 28.03
N CYS A 739 -4.51 -12.57 27.62
CA CYS A 739 -5.03 -11.26 27.27
C CYS A 739 -5.57 -10.47 28.48
N VAL A 740 -4.89 -10.47 29.64
CA VAL A 740 -5.28 -9.64 30.82
C VAL A 740 -4.60 -8.27 30.81
N SER A 741 -5.16 -7.30 31.55
CA SER A 741 -4.52 -5.99 31.79
C SER A 741 -3.30 -6.15 32.71
N LEU A 742 -2.25 -5.36 32.44
CA LEU A 742 -1.04 -5.23 33.27
C LEU A 742 -1.34 -4.99 34.75
N SER A 743 -2.38 -4.20 35.05
CA SER A 743 -2.80 -3.87 36.42
C SER A 743 -3.09 -5.12 37.26
N ASN A 744 -3.59 -6.18 36.61
CA ASN A 744 -3.93 -7.43 37.28
C ASN A 744 -2.69 -8.28 37.59
N LEU A 745 -1.53 -7.97 37.02
CA LEU A 745 -0.30 -8.72 37.24
C LEU A 745 0.74 -7.89 38.00
N ALA A 746 0.49 -6.61 38.28
CA ALA A 746 1.49 -5.67 38.80
C ALA A 746 2.29 -6.22 40.00
N THR A 747 1.61 -6.89 40.94
CA THR A 747 2.19 -7.44 42.17
C THR A 747 2.60 -8.91 42.09
N TYR A 748 2.48 -9.56 40.92
CA TYR A 748 2.86 -10.96 40.76
C TYR A 748 4.35 -11.11 40.43
N ASP A 749 5.07 -11.79 41.32
CA ASP A 749 6.47 -12.18 41.08
C ASP A 749 6.51 -13.42 40.19
N VAL A 750 7.03 -13.24 38.97
CA VAL A 750 7.17 -14.33 38.00
C VAL A 750 8.29 -15.27 38.48
N PRO A 751 8.02 -16.57 38.70
CA PRO A 751 9.04 -17.52 39.12
C PRO A 751 10.21 -17.60 38.14
N HIS A 752 11.36 -18.09 38.61
CA HIS A 752 12.47 -18.42 37.71
C HIS A 752 12.05 -19.39 36.61
N ASP A 753 12.67 -19.21 35.45
CA ASP A 753 12.41 -19.99 34.22
C ASP A 753 10.94 -19.93 33.79
N CYS A 754 10.27 -18.81 34.06
CA CYS A 754 8.93 -18.52 33.61
C CYS A 754 8.85 -17.16 32.93
N PHE A 755 7.92 -17.03 32.00
CA PHE A 755 7.55 -15.73 31.44
C PHE A 755 6.04 -15.58 31.29
N LEU A 756 5.56 -14.36 31.46
CA LEU A 756 4.16 -13.99 31.29
C LEU A 756 4.03 -12.86 30.27
N LEU A 757 3.04 -12.95 29.39
CA LEU A 757 2.70 -11.88 28.47
C LEU A 757 1.23 -11.48 28.68
N SER A 758 0.96 -10.19 28.91
CA SER A 758 -0.39 -9.64 29.04
C SER A 758 -0.88 -9.04 27.71
N ARG A 759 -2.14 -8.58 27.65
CA ARG A 759 -2.68 -7.89 26.45
C ARG A 759 -1.90 -6.60 26.16
N ASN A 760 -1.44 -5.91 27.21
CA ASN A 760 -0.86 -4.58 27.08
C ASN A 760 0.54 -4.62 26.47
N GLU A 761 1.29 -5.72 26.64
CA GLU A 761 2.60 -5.88 26.00
C GLU A 761 2.52 -6.59 24.64
N SER A 762 1.32 -6.89 24.13
CA SER A 762 1.10 -7.55 22.84
C SER A 762 1.80 -6.82 21.69
N GLU A 763 1.74 -5.48 21.67
CA GLU A 763 2.42 -4.68 20.64
C GLU A 763 3.94 -4.77 20.72
N GLN A 764 4.49 -4.76 21.93
CA GLN A 764 5.94 -4.90 22.12
C GLN A 764 6.42 -6.30 21.75
N PHE A 765 5.62 -7.32 22.03
CA PHE A 765 5.94 -8.68 21.65
C PHE A 765 5.75 -8.86 20.13
N HIS A 766 4.53 -8.78 19.62
CA HIS A 766 4.23 -9.13 18.24
C HIS A 766 4.71 -8.11 17.19
N GLY A 767 5.13 -6.91 17.60
CA GLY A 767 5.61 -5.87 16.69
C GLY A 767 4.54 -5.51 15.66
N THR A 768 4.88 -5.58 14.38
CA THR A 768 3.93 -5.28 13.28
C THR A 768 2.73 -6.22 13.23
N LEU A 769 2.83 -7.43 13.82
CA LEU A 769 1.78 -8.45 13.79
C LEU A 769 0.82 -8.39 14.99
N ALA A 770 0.95 -7.38 15.86
CA ALA A 770 0.15 -7.29 17.09
C ALA A 770 -1.37 -7.15 16.87
N TYR A 771 -1.78 -6.72 15.68
CA TYR A 771 -3.19 -6.63 15.29
C TYR A 771 -3.57 -7.68 14.24
N HIS A 772 -2.71 -8.68 14.03
CA HIS A 772 -3.03 -9.79 13.16
C HIS A 772 -4.32 -10.47 13.65
N PRO A 773 -5.26 -10.87 12.77
CA PRO A 773 -6.57 -11.38 13.22
C PRO A 773 -6.46 -12.64 14.09
N ALA A 774 -5.45 -13.48 13.86
CA ALA A 774 -5.18 -14.67 14.65
C ALA A 774 -4.36 -14.39 15.94
N CYS A 775 -3.97 -13.14 16.18
CA CYS A 775 -3.28 -12.74 17.41
C CYS A 775 -4.23 -12.71 18.64
N THR A 776 -5.55 -12.86 18.42
CA THR A 776 -6.57 -12.94 19.46
C THR A 776 -7.50 -14.14 19.25
N PRO A 777 -7.90 -14.87 20.31
CA PRO A 777 -8.84 -15.98 20.21
C PRO A 777 -10.32 -15.55 20.19
N PHE A 778 -10.64 -14.25 20.24
CA PHE A 778 -12.02 -13.76 20.34
C PHE A 778 -12.66 -13.47 18.97
N ILE A 779 -13.96 -13.74 18.87
CA ILE A 779 -14.81 -13.49 17.70
C ILE A 779 -15.98 -12.63 18.13
N SER A 780 -16.05 -11.43 17.56
CA SER A 780 -17.15 -10.53 17.86
C SER A 780 -18.46 -10.98 17.23
N VAL A 781 -19.46 -11.27 18.07
CA VAL A 781 -20.78 -11.80 17.69
C VAL A 781 -21.62 -10.78 16.94
N ASP A 782 -21.29 -9.50 16.95
CA ASP A 782 -22.05 -8.50 16.18
C ASP A 782 -21.38 -8.15 14.86
N SER A 783 -20.10 -8.50 14.72
CA SER A 783 -19.25 -8.00 13.65
C SER A 783 -18.61 -9.09 12.79
N ALA A 784 -18.54 -10.32 13.31
CA ALA A 784 -17.87 -11.41 12.64
C ALA A 784 -18.66 -11.92 11.45
N CYS A 785 -17.92 -12.30 10.42
CA CYS A 785 -18.46 -12.89 9.21
C CYS A 785 -19.07 -14.28 9.47
N GLN A 786 -19.91 -14.78 8.55
CA GLN A 786 -20.60 -16.07 8.72
C GLN A 786 -19.63 -17.19 9.11
N THR A 787 -18.53 -17.34 8.38
CA THR A 787 -17.52 -18.37 8.62
C THR A 787 -16.96 -18.30 10.04
N ALA A 788 -16.62 -17.11 10.51
CA ALA A 788 -16.13 -16.92 11.87
C ALA A 788 -17.21 -17.27 12.92
N LEU A 789 -18.47 -16.92 12.69
CA LEU A 789 -19.56 -17.25 13.62
C LEU A 789 -19.87 -18.73 13.71
N LYS A 790 -19.74 -19.46 12.60
CA LYS A 790 -19.90 -20.92 12.59
C LYS A 790 -18.96 -21.56 13.62
N SER A 791 -17.79 -20.97 13.86
CA SER A 791 -16.85 -21.48 14.88
C SER A 791 -17.33 -21.28 16.33
N LEU A 792 -18.30 -20.40 16.59
CA LEU A 792 -18.96 -20.22 17.89
C LEU A 792 -20.19 -21.13 18.06
N LEU A 793 -20.52 -21.97 17.08
CA LEU A 793 -21.73 -22.79 17.09
C LEU A 793 -21.35 -24.27 16.99
N ARG A 794 -22.03 -25.10 17.79
CA ARG A 794 -21.85 -26.55 17.77
C ARG A 794 -23.17 -27.22 17.43
N GLY A 795 -23.16 -28.07 16.41
CA GLY A 795 -24.33 -28.78 15.89
C GLY A 795 -23.99 -29.50 14.60
N THR A 796 -25.00 -29.97 13.87
CA THR A 796 -24.80 -30.47 12.51
C THR A 796 -24.38 -29.33 11.58
N MET A 797 -23.64 -29.61 10.50
CA MET A 797 -23.24 -28.57 9.54
C MET A 797 -24.42 -27.73 9.06
N LYS A 798 -25.55 -28.37 8.74
CA LYS A 798 -26.77 -27.70 8.31
C LYS A 798 -27.33 -26.78 9.40
N ALA A 799 -27.46 -27.26 10.63
CA ALA A 799 -27.99 -26.45 11.74
C ALA A 799 -27.05 -25.28 12.10
N VAL A 800 -25.74 -25.48 12.01
CA VAL A 800 -24.74 -24.43 12.23
C VAL A 800 -24.84 -23.35 11.15
N ASP A 801 -25.00 -23.74 9.89
CA ASP A 801 -25.16 -22.80 8.77
C ASP A 801 -26.44 -21.98 8.91
N GLU A 802 -27.56 -22.66 9.18
CA GLU A 802 -28.86 -22.04 9.44
C GLU A 802 -28.80 -21.08 10.63
N ALA A 803 -28.13 -21.47 11.73
CA ALA A 803 -28.02 -20.62 12.90
C ALA A 803 -27.08 -19.42 12.68
N ALA A 804 -25.95 -19.61 11.99
CA ALA A 804 -25.06 -18.51 11.65
C ALA A 804 -25.76 -17.49 10.74
N GLU A 805 -26.55 -17.96 9.77
CA GLU A 805 -27.36 -17.12 8.90
C GLU A 805 -28.49 -16.42 9.65
N ALA A 806 -29.15 -17.11 10.58
CA ALA A 806 -30.18 -16.51 11.43
C ALA A 806 -29.61 -15.41 12.35
N ILE A 807 -28.43 -15.63 12.94
CA ILE A 807 -27.71 -14.64 13.75
C ILE A 807 -27.32 -13.43 12.87
N LEU A 808 -26.81 -13.65 11.66
CA LEU A 808 -26.51 -12.56 10.72
C LEU A 808 -27.76 -11.77 10.35
N THR A 809 -28.85 -12.46 10.05
CA THR A 809 -30.14 -11.85 9.72
C THR A 809 -30.64 -10.99 10.88
N LYS A 810 -30.54 -11.51 12.12
CA LYS A 810 -30.95 -10.79 13.34
C LYS A 810 -30.20 -9.48 13.56
N ARG A 811 -28.90 -9.42 13.25
CA ARG A 811 -28.08 -8.20 13.38
C ARG A 811 -28.53 -7.07 12.47
N ASN A 812 -29.09 -7.44 11.32
CA ASN A 812 -29.53 -6.49 10.31
C ASN A 812 -30.92 -5.93 10.61
N GLU A 813 -31.62 -6.46 11.63
CA GLU A 813 -32.88 -5.89 12.08
C GLU A 813 -32.66 -4.55 12.80
N PRO A 814 -33.63 -3.61 12.77
CA PRO A 814 -33.53 -2.31 13.44
C PRO A 814 -33.25 -2.38 14.95
N SER A 815 -33.59 -3.50 15.59
CA SER A 815 -33.32 -3.75 17.02
C SER A 815 -31.84 -4.02 17.33
N GLY A 816 -30.99 -4.19 16.31
CA GLY A 816 -29.54 -4.36 16.42
C GLY A 816 -29.07 -5.80 16.65
N GLY A 817 -27.78 -5.92 16.97
CA GLY A 817 -27.10 -7.16 17.35
C GLY A 817 -27.41 -7.64 18.78
N PHE A 818 -26.54 -8.48 19.33
CA PHE A 818 -26.69 -9.12 20.63
C PHE A 818 -25.86 -8.37 21.69
N ARG A 819 -26.40 -8.14 22.88
CA ARG A 819 -25.67 -7.42 23.93
C ARG A 819 -24.78 -8.33 24.75
N ASN A 820 -25.12 -9.61 24.81
CA ASN A 820 -24.44 -10.61 25.61
C ASN A 820 -24.80 -12.04 25.14
N SER A 821 -24.16 -13.03 25.75
CA SER A 821 -24.36 -14.44 25.43
C SER A 821 -25.78 -14.95 25.64
N GLU A 822 -26.49 -14.41 26.63
CA GLU A 822 -27.85 -14.84 26.96
C GLU A 822 -28.85 -14.38 25.90
N ASP A 823 -28.64 -13.21 25.31
CA ASP A 823 -29.43 -12.73 24.18
C ASP A 823 -29.32 -13.70 22.99
N VAL A 824 -28.10 -14.18 22.69
CA VAL A 824 -27.85 -15.14 21.59
C VAL A 824 -28.53 -16.49 21.88
N ARG A 825 -28.37 -17.01 23.10
CA ARG A 825 -29.01 -18.28 23.50
C ARG A 825 -30.53 -18.18 23.44
N SER A 826 -31.09 -17.07 23.92
CA SER A 826 -32.53 -16.80 23.87
C SER A 826 -33.03 -16.75 22.43
N PHE A 827 -32.28 -16.11 21.53
CA PHE A 827 -32.60 -16.06 20.11
C PHE A 827 -32.54 -17.43 19.43
N ILE A 828 -31.48 -18.22 19.69
CA ILE A 828 -31.34 -19.59 19.17
C ILE A 828 -32.52 -20.45 19.61
N LYS A 829 -32.89 -20.37 20.89
CA LYS A 829 -34.05 -21.08 21.46
C LYS A 829 -35.36 -20.63 20.83
N PHE A 830 -35.56 -19.31 20.67
CA PHE A 830 -36.75 -18.74 20.05
C PHE A 830 -36.93 -19.19 18.60
N LYS A 831 -35.83 -19.21 17.83
CA LYS A 831 -35.81 -19.69 16.43
C LYS A 831 -35.81 -21.21 16.31
N ARG A 832 -35.76 -21.96 17.43
CA ARG A 832 -35.70 -23.43 17.48
C ARG A 832 -34.52 -24.01 16.68
N LEU A 833 -33.39 -23.32 16.71
CA LEU A 833 -32.18 -23.75 16.01
C LEU A 833 -31.47 -24.83 16.84
N GLU A 834 -31.18 -25.98 16.21
CA GLU A 834 -30.55 -27.13 16.86
C GLU A 834 -29.01 -26.96 16.97
N VAL A 835 -28.60 -25.89 17.65
CA VAL A 835 -27.20 -25.57 17.89
C VAL A 835 -26.95 -25.17 19.35
N VAL A 836 -25.74 -25.41 19.80
CA VAL A 836 -25.21 -24.89 21.07
C VAL A 836 -24.28 -23.74 20.77
N PHE A 837 -24.50 -22.60 21.42
CA PHE A 837 -23.64 -21.43 21.32
C PHE A 837 -22.47 -21.52 22.30
N ASP A 838 -21.25 -21.49 21.78
CA ASP A 838 -19.99 -21.42 22.54
C ASP A 838 -19.63 -19.95 22.79
N ASP A 839 -20.13 -19.42 23.89
CA ASP A 839 -19.92 -18.03 24.28
C ASP A 839 -18.52 -17.73 24.82
N LYS A 840 -17.67 -18.76 24.95
CA LYS A 840 -16.33 -18.63 25.53
C LYS A 840 -15.40 -17.74 24.71
N TYR A 841 -15.59 -17.74 23.39
CA TYR A 841 -14.78 -16.94 22.44
C TYR A 841 -15.61 -15.81 21.84
N ALA A 842 -16.83 -15.63 22.30
CA ALA A 842 -17.70 -14.57 21.85
C ALA A 842 -17.26 -13.24 22.48
N GLU A 843 -17.11 -12.22 21.65
CA GLU A 843 -17.00 -10.82 22.07
C GLU A 843 -18.28 -10.10 21.64
N PHE A 844 -18.82 -9.24 22.48
CA PHE A 844 -20.01 -8.45 22.16
C PHE A 844 -19.62 -6.99 22.06
N SER A 845 -20.31 -6.23 21.22
CA SER A 845 -20.12 -4.78 21.18
C SER A 845 -20.47 -4.21 22.56
N SER A 846 -19.56 -3.46 23.16
CA SER A 846 -19.83 -2.69 24.38
C SER A 846 -20.81 -1.56 24.13
#